data_AF-A0A523VS41-F1
#
_entry.id   AF-A0A523VS41-F1
#
_cell.length_a   1.000
_cell.length_b   1.000
_cell.length_c   1.000
_cell.angle_alpha   90.00
_cell.angle_beta   90.00
_cell.angle_gamma   90.00
#
_symmetry.space_group_name_H-M   'P 1'
#
loop_
_entity.id
_entity.type
_entity.pdbx_description
1 polymer ?
#
loop_
_entity_poly.entity_id
_entity_poly.type
_entity_poly.pdbx_seq_one_letter_code
_entity_poly.pdbx_strand_id
1 'polypeptide(L)'
;MITTRESISYQFSIIFGYSSPNDVIAGDVIGPGRLTRKRVNELAQEVIKFLTMYNAILRDYTGAELFSIEFELYNIDEKSARINIYPQSMIFIPGKFKDCESLLLALKPETGVLDIHKSRESLNNISKLFFEVEEFSDRPELKNEEKQLVYNKYASRFSKKLYGELIEDKWNKKLIGLSRTLPTEKDMLNTYAKVISNVEILWYKKPMEIIFSKPKFQKIKTPFSGQQAIEHLKYSISEPSANFIVDKTLNLGTNLINLANTGTLDESQDEIIIFIINNINNKINEYSDAHTAEWLISNVNKLIINLQGYLNKFLEYSRAFLSTGEMGDLNELLTKYIHFILSKGKLENEDFENICNIAKRFIEQTITQKESLRIIELSSIFSYFSEIITKSLNLVKISLPKYLSYRRLKSLTIKLMNNLYAKFNLEQKPAKILGQKLISEFKESLFNQIETHSILLEKNLIFNEKEIIKEFYLLINENIDTFFDDIELKIDDLVSFTEIQMETSINKINIHIDKFKKFSRELNYLISYVLRHSTINRYIKEEPDKEISDPVTFSNRFHRFLEKRIGGINLEWKFYILDWIKDYSKKYLKPEEQRKWTLTEVYNDFIGYFEERELNEQKIENFLKFLDVYIAKITDSEEKNLLFEFYKKFELSIDINTEFPKYVKINVKSELDNLNPQLENTLPFNYFNLDGAETFYDYIKNTEQKYFSKLIPRPLTVTLKHILTNEEKEQFKGDLFHIIDFKFWHNNARFEISNNFKEVYREWVSDL
;
A
#
# COMPACT_ATOMS: atom_id res chain seq x y z
N MET A 1 -6.70 15.34 34.37
CA MET A 1 -6.45 13.92 34.70
C MET A 1 -6.89 13.14 33.49
N ILE A 2 -5.96 12.51 32.76
CA ILE A 2 -6.26 11.77 31.53
C ILE A 2 -6.95 10.46 31.94
N THR A 3 -8.14 10.19 31.43
CA THR A 3 -8.85 8.93 31.69
C THR A 3 -8.09 7.75 31.06
N THR A 4 -8.27 6.53 31.58
CA THR A 4 -7.63 5.31 31.01
C THR A 4 -7.90 5.17 29.50
N ARG A 5 -9.09 5.56 29.04
CA ARG A 5 -9.47 5.57 27.62
C ARG A 5 -8.72 6.61 26.80
N GLU A 6 -8.53 7.81 27.34
CA GLU A 6 -7.71 8.85 26.70
C GLU A 6 -6.23 8.43 26.68
N SER A 7 -5.72 7.81 27.75
CA SER A 7 -4.35 7.26 27.79
C SER A 7 -4.14 6.15 26.75
N ILE A 8 -5.14 5.29 26.53
CA ILE A 8 -5.11 4.27 25.48
C ILE A 8 -5.19 4.92 24.09
N SER A 9 -6.00 5.96 23.93
CA SER A 9 -6.10 6.71 22.66
C SER A 9 -4.78 7.46 22.34
N TYR A 10 -4.04 7.85 23.37
CA TYR A 10 -2.72 8.49 23.25
C TYR A 10 -1.72 7.51 22.60
N GLN A 11 -1.76 6.23 22.99
CA GLN A 11 -0.87 5.18 22.48
C GLN A 11 -1.01 4.86 20.98
N PHE A 12 -2.03 5.37 20.29
CA PHE A 12 -2.28 5.08 18.88
C PHE A 12 -2.06 6.27 17.93
N SER A 13 -1.78 7.47 18.44
CA SER A 13 -1.56 8.64 17.58
C SER A 13 -0.09 8.78 17.17
N ILE A 14 0.24 8.50 15.90
CA ILE A 14 1.63 8.58 15.39
C ILE A 14 1.87 9.92 14.69
N ILE A 15 2.39 10.91 15.40
CA ILE A 15 2.77 12.19 14.78
C ILE A 15 4.19 12.05 14.22
N PHE A 16 4.32 11.79 12.92
CA PHE A 16 5.61 11.86 12.25
C PHE A 16 6.10 13.32 12.28
N GLY A 17 7.32 13.53 12.77
CA GLY A 17 7.84 14.88 13.00
C GLY A 17 8.08 15.68 11.73
N TYR A 18 8.82 16.76 11.89
CA TYR A 18 9.08 17.73 10.84
C TYR A 18 10.48 17.52 10.24
N SER A 19 10.62 17.79 8.94
CA SER A 19 11.91 17.88 8.27
C SER A 19 12.27 19.34 7.96
N SER A 20 13.40 19.78 8.51
CA SER A 20 14.16 20.95 8.06
C SER A 20 14.92 20.60 6.78
N PRO A 21 15.39 21.58 5.97
CA PRO A 21 16.27 21.31 4.83
C PRO A 21 17.58 20.61 5.23
N ASN A 22 18.02 20.73 6.49
CA ASN A 22 19.30 20.21 6.97
C ASN A 22 19.19 19.08 8.01
N ASP A 23 18.07 18.93 8.73
CA ASP A 23 17.87 17.93 9.79
C ASP A 23 16.41 17.44 9.88
N VAL A 24 16.21 16.15 10.15
CA VAL A 24 14.88 15.58 10.47
C VAL A 24 14.74 15.48 11.98
N ILE A 25 13.85 16.31 12.55
CA ILE A 25 13.49 16.24 13.96
C ILE A 25 12.17 15.51 14.05
N ALA A 26 12.25 14.19 14.24
CA ALA A 26 11.06 13.39 14.46
C ALA A 26 10.38 13.76 15.78
N GLY A 27 9.05 13.88 15.76
CA GLY A 27 8.22 13.96 16.95
C GLY A 27 8.22 12.64 17.71
N ASP A 28 7.61 12.64 18.89
CA ASP A 28 7.38 11.39 19.63
C ASP A 28 6.48 10.47 18.78
N VAL A 29 7.02 9.32 18.32
CA VAL A 29 6.20 8.19 17.85
C VAL A 29 5.53 7.62 19.09
N ILE A 30 4.27 8.02 19.30
CA ILE A 30 3.47 7.50 20.40
C ILE A 30 2.73 6.27 19.86
N GLY A 31 3.45 5.14 19.84
CA GLY A 31 2.94 3.81 19.55
C GLY A 31 3.05 2.89 20.78
N PRO A 32 2.47 1.68 20.75
CA PRO A 32 2.72 0.67 21.77
C PRO A 32 4.16 0.14 21.76
N GLY A 33 4.90 0.32 20.65
CA GLY A 33 6.28 -0.13 20.48
C GLY A 33 7.32 0.83 21.04
N ARG A 34 8.53 0.31 21.26
CA ARG A 34 9.73 1.07 21.63
C ARG A 34 10.74 0.98 20.50
N LEU A 35 10.85 2.06 19.73
CA LEU A 35 11.82 2.20 18.66
C LEU A 35 12.96 3.16 19.05
N THR A 36 14.15 2.91 18.50
CA THR A 36 15.27 3.85 18.59
C THR A 36 14.97 5.15 17.83
N ARG A 37 15.53 6.27 18.29
CA ARG A 37 15.42 7.58 17.60
C ARG A 37 15.87 7.51 16.14
N LYS A 38 16.93 6.74 15.86
CA LYS A 38 17.42 6.51 14.49
C LYS A 38 16.32 5.90 13.62
N ARG A 39 15.67 4.84 14.11
CA ARG A 39 14.60 4.16 13.38
C ARG A 39 13.37 5.04 13.19
N VAL A 40 13.02 5.83 14.19
CA VAL A 40 11.95 6.82 14.11
C VAL A 40 12.22 7.89 13.03
N ASN A 41 13.46 8.38 12.93
CA ASN A 41 13.87 9.33 11.89
C ASN A 41 13.81 8.70 10.48
N GLU A 42 14.25 7.45 10.32
CA GLU A 42 14.14 6.70 9.06
C GLU A 42 12.69 6.59 8.60
N LEU A 43 11.76 6.24 9.50
CA LEU A 43 10.33 6.15 9.18
C LEU A 43 9.75 7.52 8.77
N ALA A 44 10.13 8.61 9.44
CA ALA A 44 9.66 9.95 9.10
C ALA A 44 10.12 10.37 7.68
N GLN A 45 11.38 10.08 7.32
CA GLN A 45 11.90 10.33 5.97
C GLN A 45 11.14 9.53 4.89
N GLU A 46 10.77 8.29 5.19
CA GLU A 46 9.96 7.46 4.28
C GLU A 46 8.56 8.07 4.03
N VAL A 47 7.90 8.62 5.07
CA VAL A 47 6.61 9.32 4.89
C VAL A 47 6.76 10.53 3.97
N ILE A 48 7.78 11.35 4.15
CA ILE A 48 8.04 12.54 3.32
C ILE A 48 8.27 12.14 1.87
N LYS A 49 9.06 11.09 1.64
CA LYS A 49 9.29 10.54 0.31
C LYS A 49 7.97 10.12 -0.35
N PHE A 50 7.12 9.38 0.36
CA PHE A 50 5.82 8.98 -0.16
C PHE A 50 4.90 10.17 -0.46
N LEU A 51 4.85 11.17 0.43
CA LEU A 51 4.09 12.41 0.20
C LEU A 51 4.60 13.16 -1.03
N THR A 52 5.92 13.32 -1.16
CA THR A 52 6.54 14.06 -2.27
C THR A 52 6.24 13.38 -3.60
N MET A 53 6.40 12.06 -3.67
CA MET A 53 6.07 11.26 -4.85
C MET A 53 4.58 11.37 -5.20
N TYR A 54 3.70 11.28 -4.20
CA TYR A 54 2.26 11.38 -4.39
C TYR A 54 1.83 12.79 -4.84
N ASN A 55 2.36 13.85 -4.23
CA ASN A 55 2.10 15.24 -4.64
C ASN A 55 2.63 15.53 -6.05
N ALA A 56 3.79 14.98 -6.45
CA ALA A 56 4.28 15.12 -7.82
C ALA A 56 3.29 14.51 -8.84
N ILE A 57 2.73 13.34 -8.51
CA ILE A 57 1.67 12.71 -9.30
C ILE A 57 0.41 13.59 -9.31
N LEU A 58 -0.06 14.06 -8.16
CA LEU A 58 -1.27 14.88 -8.08
C LEU A 58 -1.14 16.16 -8.90
N ARG A 59 0.01 16.85 -8.86
CA ARG A 59 0.26 18.07 -9.64
C ARG A 59 0.10 17.81 -11.14
N ASP A 60 0.64 16.70 -11.65
CA ASP A 60 0.59 16.34 -13.07
C ASP A 60 -0.82 15.92 -13.52
N TYR A 61 -1.53 15.14 -12.70
CA TYR A 61 -2.83 14.55 -13.03
C TYR A 61 -4.04 15.41 -12.65
N THR A 62 -3.91 16.35 -11.71
CA THR A 62 -5.03 17.18 -11.22
C THR A 62 -4.75 18.69 -11.17
N GLY A 63 -3.48 19.10 -11.23
CA GLY A 63 -3.12 20.49 -10.90
C GLY A 63 -3.27 20.83 -9.41
N ALA A 64 -3.42 19.82 -8.55
CA ALA A 64 -3.64 19.99 -7.12
C ALA A 64 -2.58 19.27 -6.27
N GLU A 65 -2.59 19.58 -4.98
CA GLU A 65 -1.79 18.91 -3.95
C GLU A 65 -2.68 18.31 -2.88
N LEU A 66 -2.13 17.32 -2.16
CA LEU A 66 -2.81 16.72 -1.03
C LEU A 66 -3.09 17.77 0.06
N PHE A 67 -4.36 17.89 0.44
CA PHE A 67 -4.80 18.66 1.62
C PHE A 67 -5.01 17.73 2.82
N SER A 68 -5.66 16.58 2.62
CA SER A 68 -5.85 15.56 3.65
C SER A 68 -6.36 14.25 3.03
N ILE A 69 -6.05 13.12 3.66
CA ILE A 69 -6.72 11.84 3.38
C ILE A 69 -7.19 11.23 4.69
N GLU A 70 -8.40 10.69 4.68
CA GLU A 70 -8.95 9.83 5.71
C GLU A 70 -9.11 8.41 5.18
N PHE A 71 -8.76 7.42 5.99
CA PHE A 71 -8.95 6.00 5.72
C PHE A 71 -9.75 5.36 6.85
N GLU A 72 -10.65 4.45 6.50
CA GLU A 72 -11.17 3.42 7.38
C GLU A 72 -10.17 2.26 7.44
N LEU A 73 -9.96 1.70 8.63
CA LEU A 73 -9.09 0.53 8.80
C LEU A 73 -9.96 -0.72 8.93
N TYR A 74 -10.06 -1.48 7.84
CA TYR A 74 -10.80 -2.74 7.81
C TYR A 74 -9.96 -3.87 8.41
N ASN A 75 -10.54 -4.69 9.28
CA ASN A 75 -9.84 -5.78 9.94
C ASN A 75 -10.22 -7.13 9.32
N ILE A 76 -9.22 -7.92 8.93
CA ILE A 76 -9.42 -9.29 8.41
C ILE A 76 -10.00 -10.25 9.45
N ASP A 77 -9.78 -9.99 10.75
CA ASP A 77 -10.21 -10.81 11.89
C ASP A 77 -11.28 -10.06 12.70
N GLU A 78 -12.52 -10.10 12.21
CA GLU A 78 -13.66 -9.42 12.84
C GLU A 78 -13.90 -9.85 14.29
N LYS A 79 -13.64 -11.13 14.61
CA LYS A 79 -13.83 -11.67 15.97
C LYS A 79 -12.83 -11.05 16.94
N SER A 80 -11.56 -10.95 16.54
CA SER A 80 -10.53 -10.24 17.31
C SER A 80 -10.85 -8.75 17.43
N ALA A 81 -11.36 -8.12 16.36
CA ALA A 81 -11.70 -6.70 16.34
C ALA A 81 -12.76 -6.29 17.37
N ARG A 82 -13.64 -7.22 17.78
CA ARG A 82 -14.66 -6.98 18.83
C ARG A 82 -14.09 -6.97 20.25
N ILE A 83 -12.92 -7.58 20.45
CA ILE A 83 -12.34 -7.84 21.78
C ILE A 83 -11.11 -6.96 22.03
N ASN A 84 -10.31 -6.71 20.99
CA ASN A 84 -9.07 -5.93 21.05
C ASN A 84 -9.30 -4.48 20.63
N ILE A 85 -8.43 -3.57 21.09
CA ILE A 85 -8.50 -2.14 20.78
C ILE A 85 -7.68 -1.87 19.51
N TYR A 86 -8.29 -2.01 18.34
CA TYR A 86 -7.66 -1.60 17.07
C TYR A 86 -8.09 -0.19 16.66
N PRO A 87 -7.22 0.57 15.97
CA PRO A 87 -7.66 1.78 15.29
C PRO A 87 -8.67 1.41 14.20
N GLN A 88 -9.73 2.20 14.10
CA GLN A 88 -10.78 2.11 13.08
C GLN A 88 -10.60 3.16 11.98
N SER A 89 -9.85 4.23 12.24
CA SER A 89 -9.56 5.28 11.26
C SER A 89 -8.09 5.71 11.29
N MET A 90 -7.60 6.12 10.12
CA MET A 90 -6.28 6.69 9.91
C MET A 90 -6.40 7.99 9.12
N ILE A 91 -5.77 9.07 9.59
CA ILE A 91 -5.82 10.38 8.93
C ILE A 91 -4.42 10.87 8.66
N PHE A 92 -4.18 11.30 7.42
CA PHE A 92 -2.92 11.86 6.97
C PHE A 92 -3.11 13.32 6.51
N ILE A 93 -2.40 14.25 7.17
CA ILE A 93 -2.47 15.70 6.89
C ILE A 93 -1.06 16.27 6.72
N PRO A 94 -0.72 16.81 5.53
CA PRO A 94 0.54 17.51 5.31
C PRO A 94 0.46 18.99 5.73
N GLY A 95 1.45 19.47 6.48
CA GLY A 95 1.65 20.88 6.83
C GLY A 95 2.30 21.71 5.75
N LYS A 96 2.23 23.03 5.89
CA LYS A 96 2.92 23.97 4.99
C LYS A 96 3.51 25.14 5.79
N PHE A 97 4.84 25.16 5.93
CA PHE A 97 5.60 26.38 6.24
C PHE A 97 6.89 26.42 5.41
N LYS A 98 7.36 27.62 5.04
CA LYS A 98 8.35 27.87 3.96
C LYS A 98 9.63 27.04 4.05
N ASP A 99 10.02 26.65 5.26
CA ASP A 99 11.25 25.91 5.54
C ASP A 99 10.96 24.57 6.25
N CYS A 100 9.69 24.17 6.35
CA CYS A 100 9.25 23.04 7.15
C CYS A 100 8.11 22.23 6.54
N GLU A 101 8.39 20.96 6.24
CA GLU A 101 7.36 19.96 5.96
C GLU A 101 6.99 19.25 7.26
N SER A 102 5.94 19.74 7.94
CA SER A 102 5.33 19.04 9.08
C SER A 102 4.29 18.03 8.60
N LEU A 103 4.13 16.91 9.30
CA LEU A 103 3.20 15.84 8.93
C LEU A 103 2.39 15.39 10.13
N LEU A 104 1.17 14.92 9.89
CA LEU A 104 0.34 14.29 10.91
C LEU A 104 -0.22 12.98 10.36
N LEU A 105 0.06 11.85 11.03
CA LEU A 105 -0.59 10.56 10.81
C LEU A 105 -1.33 10.10 12.08
N ALA A 106 -2.59 10.49 12.23
CA ALA A 106 -3.37 10.08 13.41
C ALA A 106 -4.05 8.72 13.17
N LEU A 107 -3.90 7.77 14.11
CA LEU A 107 -4.73 6.55 14.16
C LEU A 107 -5.70 6.67 15.35
N LYS A 108 -6.96 6.31 15.14
CA LYS A 108 -8.01 6.43 16.16
C LYS A 108 -8.85 5.16 16.28
N PRO A 109 -9.21 4.71 17.50
CA PRO A 109 -10.02 3.51 17.75
C PRO A 109 -11.52 3.68 17.45
N GLU A 110 -11.97 4.86 17.02
CA GLU A 110 -13.37 5.14 16.71
C GLU A 110 -13.47 5.70 15.28
N THR A 111 -14.54 5.34 14.57
CA THR A 111 -14.97 5.98 13.32
C THR A 111 -15.63 7.33 13.65
N GLY A 112 -14.83 8.40 13.70
CA GLY A 112 -15.33 9.74 13.97
C GLY A 112 -14.59 10.79 13.18
N VAL A 113 -15.33 11.66 12.49
CA VAL A 113 -14.79 12.76 11.68
C VAL A 113 -13.99 13.70 12.58
N LEU A 114 -12.67 13.69 12.42
CA LEU A 114 -11.78 14.71 12.95
C LEU A 114 -12.04 16.05 12.25
N ASP A 115 -11.94 17.17 12.96
CA ASP A 115 -11.90 18.46 12.27
C ASP A 115 -10.51 18.62 11.63
N ILE A 116 -10.42 18.16 10.38
CA ILE A 116 -9.20 18.20 9.56
C ILE A 116 -8.70 19.63 9.41
N HIS A 117 -9.60 20.62 9.31
CA HIS A 117 -9.24 22.02 9.08
C HIS A 117 -8.61 22.63 10.31
N LYS A 118 -9.22 22.45 11.49
CA LYS A 118 -8.64 22.88 12.75
C LYS A 118 -7.31 22.19 13.04
N SER A 119 -7.25 20.87 12.82
CA SER A 119 -6.02 20.09 12.98
C SER A 119 -4.88 20.62 12.08
N ARG A 120 -5.21 20.96 10.84
CA ARG A 120 -4.26 21.55 9.88
C ARG A 120 -3.86 22.98 10.25
N GLU A 121 -4.79 23.81 10.69
CA GLU A 121 -4.51 25.18 11.14
C GLU A 121 -3.55 25.16 12.33
N SER A 122 -3.82 24.31 13.32
CA SER A 122 -2.94 24.05 14.46
C SER A 122 -1.57 23.57 14.02
N LEU A 123 -1.52 22.57 13.14
CA LEU A 123 -0.26 22.04 12.63
C LEU A 123 0.54 23.15 11.94
N ASN A 124 -0.06 23.93 11.03
CA ASN A 124 0.61 25.05 10.35
C ASN A 124 1.04 26.17 11.31
N ASN A 125 0.21 26.51 12.30
CA ASN A 125 0.54 27.54 13.27
C ASN A 125 1.72 27.12 14.14
N ILE A 126 1.79 25.84 14.52
CA ILE A 126 2.95 25.34 15.25
C ILE A 126 4.15 25.20 14.29
N SER A 127 3.96 24.82 13.02
CA SER A 127 5.02 24.80 11.98
C SER A 127 5.76 26.14 11.87
N LYS A 128 5.07 27.27 12.00
CA LYS A 128 5.70 28.61 11.99
C LYS A 128 6.68 28.82 13.14
N LEU A 129 6.38 28.28 14.32
CA LEU A 129 7.20 28.43 15.52
C LEU A 129 8.49 27.60 15.45
N PHE A 130 8.62 26.64 14.52
CA PHE A 130 9.85 25.86 14.38
C PHE A 130 11.03 26.73 13.96
N PHE A 131 10.83 27.67 13.03
CA PHE A 131 11.88 28.60 12.62
C PHE A 131 12.43 29.38 13.81
N GLU A 132 11.55 29.86 14.70
CA GLU A 132 11.95 30.58 15.91
C GLU A 132 12.78 29.69 16.85
N VAL A 133 12.47 28.39 16.91
CA VAL A 133 13.22 27.41 17.71
C VAL A 133 14.56 27.04 17.08
N GLU A 134 14.64 26.93 15.75
CA GLU A 134 15.88 26.73 15.01
C GLU A 134 16.82 27.93 15.21
N GLU A 135 16.34 29.15 14.99
CA GLU A 135 17.10 30.38 15.22
C GLU A 135 17.61 30.50 16.66
N PHE A 136 16.77 30.12 17.64
CA PHE A 136 17.18 30.08 19.04
C PHE A 136 18.26 29.02 19.31
N SER A 137 18.16 27.86 18.66
CA SER A 137 19.11 26.75 18.81
C SER A 137 20.45 27.01 18.10
N ASP A 138 20.48 27.94 17.14
CA ASP A 138 21.70 28.34 16.43
C ASP A 138 22.60 29.30 17.21
N ARG A 139 22.20 29.70 18.42
CA ARG A 139 23.07 30.50 19.29
C ARG A 139 24.40 29.79 19.56
N PRO A 140 25.55 30.49 19.43
CA PRO A 140 26.88 29.91 19.60
C PRO A 140 27.16 29.42 21.04
N GLU A 141 26.35 29.86 22.00
CA GLU A 141 26.42 29.52 23.41
C GLU A 141 25.90 28.11 23.72
N LEU A 142 25.02 27.56 22.87
CA LEU A 142 24.42 26.24 23.07
C LEU A 142 25.35 25.15 22.52
N LYS A 143 25.74 24.21 23.39
CA LYS A 143 26.43 22.99 22.97
C LYS A 143 25.48 22.08 22.19
N ASN A 144 26.01 21.20 21.34
CA ASN A 144 25.20 20.28 20.53
C ASN A 144 24.19 19.46 21.34
N GLU A 145 24.54 19.02 22.55
CA GLU A 145 23.63 18.29 23.45
C GLU A 145 22.47 19.15 23.93
N GLU A 146 22.72 20.43 24.23
CA GLU A 146 21.70 21.38 24.68
C GLU A 146 20.76 21.75 23.53
N LYS A 147 21.29 21.92 22.31
CA LYS A 147 20.49 22.10 21.08
C LYS A 147 19.53 20.93 20.88
N GLN A 148 20.03 19.70 20.99
CA GLN A 148 19.18 18.51 20.89
C GLN A 148 18.11 18.45 21.99
N LEU A 149 18.41 18.88 23.22
CA LEU A 149 17.42 18.94 24.30
C LEU A 149 16.31 19.96 24.03
N VAL A 150 16.63 21.13 23.45
CA VAL A 150 15.65 22.15 23.05
C VAL A 150 14.71 21.58 21.98
N TYR A 151 15.26 20.99 20.92
CA TYR A 151 14.47 20.36 19.86
C TYR A 151 13.57 19.24 20.38
N ASN A 152 14.09 18.35 21.22
CA ASN A 152 13.31 17.25 21.81
C ASN A 152 12.14 17.75 22.68
N LYS A 153 12.39 18.78 23.52
CA LYS A 153 11.33 19.36 24.36
C LYS A 153 10.25 20.02 23.52
N TYR A 154 10.65 20.71 22.45
CA TYR A 154 9.72 21.36 21.53
C TYR A 154 8.86 20.31 20.80
N ALA A 155 9.49 19.29 20.23
CA ALA A 155 8.81 18.19 19.52
C ALA A 155 7.81 17.45 20.43
N SER A 156 8.19 17.11 21.66
CA SER A 156 7.28 16.44 22.61
C SER A 156 6.09 17.33 23.01
N ARG A 157 6.32 18.63 23.21
CA ARG A 157 5.25 19.60 23.51
C ARG A 157 4.32 19.80 22.31
N PHE A 158 4.86 19.85 21.10
CA PHE A 158 4.11 19.89 19.84
C PHE A 158 3.17 18.70 19.74
N SER A 159 3.70 17.47 19.87
CA SER A 159 2.90 16.24 19.79
C SER A 159 1.76 16.24 20.81
N LYS A 160 2.05 16.62 22.06
CA LYS A 160 1.03 16.70 23.14
C LYS A 160 -0.03 17.75 22.88
N LYS A 161 0.35 18.94 22.39
CA LYS A 161 -0.59 20.03 22.08
C LYS A 161 -1.52 19.63 20.94
N LEU A 162 -0.96 19.15 19.82
CA LEU A 162 -1.73 18.72 18.66
C LEU A 162 -2.68 17.57 19.02
N TYR A 163 -2.21 16.62 19.83
CA TYR A 163 -3.05 15.56 20.37
C TYR A 163 -4.21 16.08 21.23
N GLY A 164 -3.93 17.02 22.14
CA GLY A 164 -4.95 17.66 22.96
C GLY A 164 -6.06 18.26 22.10
N GLU A 165 -5.68 18.99 21.05
CA GLU A 165 -6.63 19.60 20.11
C GLU A 165 -7.42 18.54 19.30
N LEU A 166 -6.76 17.45 18.87
CA LEU A 166 -7.40 16.32 18.18
C LEU A 166 -8.42 15.54 19.04
N ILE A 167 -8.31 15.64 20.37
CA ILE A 167 -9.24 15.02 21.34
C ILE A 167 -10.32 15.97 21.82
N GLU A 168 -9.98 17.24 22.01
CA GLU A 168 -10.90 18.28 22.50
C GLU A 168 -12.11 18.47 21.58
N ASP A 169 -11.98 18.20 20.29
CA ASP A 169 -13.10 18.22 19.33
C ASP A 169 -14.20 17.19 19.64
N LYS A 170 -13.90 16.13 20.41
CA LYS A 170 -14.91 15.18 20.93
C LYS A 170 -15.88 15.85 21.92
N TRP A 171 -15.40 16.87 22.64
CA TRP A 171 -16.20 17.65 23.58
C TRP A 171 -16.96 18.77 22.88
N ASN A 172 -16.35 19.39 21.86
CA ASN A 172 -16.99 20.45 21.08
C ASN A 172 -18.17 19.94 20.23
N LYS A 173 -18.16 18.69 19.74
CA LYS A 173 -19.36 18.12 19.06
C LYS A 173 -20.57 17.92 19.98
N LYS A 174 -20.38 17.86 21.30
CA LYS A 174 -21.49 17.91 22.27
C LYS A 174 -21.98 19.34 22.56
N LEU A 175 -21.20 20.36 22.20
CA LEU A 175 -21.54 21.77 22.31
C LEU A 175 -21.93 22.29 20.92
N ILE A 176 -23.18 22.02 20.57
CA ILE A 176 -23.87 22.51 19.37
C ILE A 176 -23.73 24.04 19.30
N GLY A 177 -23.21 24.58 18.19
CA GLY A 177 -23.65 25.94 17.80
C GLY A 177 -22.73 26.85 16.99
N LEU A 178 -21.44 26.57 16.77
CA LEU A 178 -20.57 27.53 16.07
C LEU A 178 -19.48 26.85 15.22
N SER A 179 -19.85 26.09 14.18
CA SER A 179 -18.89 25.73 13.13
C SER A 179 -19.01 26.76 12.00
N ARG A 180 -17.92 27.45 11.67
CA ARG A 180 -17.81 28.17 10.39
C ARG A 180 -18.02 27.14 9.29
N THR A 181 -18.93 27.40 8.34
CA THR A 181 -19.14 26.53 7.19
C THR A 181 -17.84 26.40 6.39
N LEU A 182 -17.30 25.19 6.30
CA LEU A 182 -16.07 24.92 5.57
C LEU A 182 -16.37 24.71 4.07
N PRO A 183 -15.50 25.17 3.16
CA PRO A 183 -15.67 24.98 1.71
C PRO A 183 -15.63 23.51 1.26
N THR A 184 -15.34 22.58 2.17
CA THR A 184 -15.35 21.12 1.96
C THR A 184 -16.61 20.46 2.54
N GLU A 185 -17.57 21.20 3.08
CA GLU A 185 -18.83 20.65 3.57
C GLU A 185 -19.71 20.21 2.41
N LYS A 186 -20.46 19.12 2.59
CA LYS A 186 -21.29 18.51 1.54
C LYS A 186 -22.23 19.50 0.84
N ASP A 187 -22.77 20.45 1.58
CA ASP A 187 -23.71 21.45 1.05
C ASP A 187 -23.02 22.47 0.10
N MET A 188 -21.71 22.64 0.23
CA MET A 188 -20.87 23.53 -0.60
C MET A 188 -20.24 22.80 -1.80
N LEU A 189 -20.45 21.47 -1.91
CA LEU A 189 -19.83 20.64 -2.93
C LEU A 189 -20.81 20.25 -4.02
N ASN A 190 -20.35 20.30 -5.26
CA ASN A 190 -21.08 19.77 -6.40
C ASN A 190 -20.37 18.53 -6.93
N THR A 191 -21.01 17.37 -6.78
CA THR A 191 -20.57 16.13 -7.41
C THR A 191 -20.80 16.21 -8.91
N TYR A 192 -19.75 16.01 -9.69
CA TYR A 192 -19.80 16.08 -11.15
C TYR A 192 -19.41 14.76 -11.83
N ALA A 193 -18.83 13.83 -11.09
CA ALA A 193 -18.46 12.53 -11.62
C ALA A 193 -18.55 11.43 -10.57
N LYS A 194 -18.74 10.21 -11.05
CA LYS A 194 -18.78 9.00 -10.25
C LYS A 194 -18.05 7.88 -10.94
N VAL A 195 -17.38 7.03 -10.18
CA VAL A 195 -16.77 5.78 -10.67
C VAL A 195 -17.32 4.62 -9.85
N ILE A 196 -17.56 3.49 -10.50
CA ILE A 196 -17.89 2.23 -9.85
C ILE A 196 -16.82 1.21 -10.24
N SER A 197 -16.21 0.53 -9.28
CA SER A 197 -15.19 -0.48 -9.57
C SER A 197 -15.38 -1.71 -8.70
N ASN A 198 -14.93 -2.86 -9.19
CA ASN A 198 -14.78 -4.06 -8.37
C ASN A 198 -13.54 -3.92 -7.48
N VAL A 199 -13.56 -4.58 -6.33
CA VAL A 199 -12.49 -4.53 -5.32
C VAL A 199 -11.98 -5.94 -5.07
N GLU A 200 -10.68 -6.11 -5.17
CA GLU A 200 -9.96 -7.30 -4.77
C GLU A 200 -8.92 -6.93 -3.70
N ILE A 201 -8.74 -7.80 -2.71
CA ILE A 201 -7.75 -7.60 -1.65
C ILE A 201 -6.72 -8.73 -1.74
N LEU A 202 -5.45 -8.36 -1.84
CA LEU A 202 -4.31 -9.27 -1.83
C LEU A 202 -3.74 -9.40 -0.40
N TRP A 203 -4.30 -10.34 0.35
CA TRP A 203 -3.94 -10.68 1.73
C TRP A 203 -2.57 -11.35 1.87
N TYR A 204 -2.14 -12.08 0.83
CA TYR A 204 -0.87 -12.82 0.81
C TYR A 204 0.34 -11.88 0.66
N LYS A 205 0.13 -10.69 0.11
CA LYS A 205 1.18 -9.67 0.02
C LYS A 205 1.41 -9.05 1.40
N LYS A 206 2.68 -8.79 1.71
CA LYS A 206 3.10 -8.06 2.90
C LYS A 206 3.93 -6.86 2.43
N PRO A 207 3.40 -5.62 2.48
CA PRO A 207 2.10 -5.24 3.06
C PRO A 207 0.90 -5.63 2.18
N MET A 208 -0.30 -5.70 2.79
CA MET A 208 -1.54 -6.06 2.09
C MET A 208 -1.96 -4.97 1.10
N GLU A 209 -2.47 -5.36 -0.07
CA GLU A 209 -2.82 -4.44 -1.16
C GLU A 209 -4.31 -4.54 -1.52
N ILE A 210 -4.90 -3.43 -1.96
CA ILE A 210 -6.22 -3.38 -2.59
C ILE A 210 -6.01 -3.12 -4.08
N ILE A 211 -6.76 -3.83 -4.92
CA ILE A 211 -6.77 -3.62 -6.37
C ILE A 211 -8.20 -3.28 -6.79
N PHE A 212 -8.32 -2.25 -7.63
CA PHE A 212 -9.55 -1.93 -8.33
C PHE A 212 -9.54 -2.51 -9.74
N SER A 213 -10.60 -3.23 -10.09
CA SER A 213 -10.76 -3.83 -11.42
C SER A 213 -12.08 -3.40 -12.08
N LYS A 214 -12.07 -3.36 -13.42
CA LYS A 214 -13.22 -3.02 -14.27
C LYS A 214 -13.92 -1.69 -13.87
N PRO A 215 -13.19 -0.56 -13.75
CA PRO A 215 -13.78 0.72 -13.39
C PRO A 215 -14.79 1.17 -14.46
N LYS A 216 -15.93 1.68 -14.02
CA LYS A 216 -16.99 2.28 -14.85
C LYS A 216 -17.22 3.71 -14.40
N PHE A 217 -16.82 4.66 -15.23
CA PHE A 217 -17.04 6.07 -14.97
C PHE A 217 -18.40 6.53 -15.47
N GLN A 218 -18.99 7.46 -14.74
CA GLN A 218 -20.30 8.04 -14.99
C GLN A 218 -20.18 9.55 -14.77
N LYS A 219 -20.19 10.31 -15.86
CA LYS A 219 -20.32 11.77 -15.80
C LYS A 219 -21.70 12.13 -15.27
N ILE A 220 -21.74 12.97 -14.24
CA ILE A 220 -22.99 13.48 -13.68
C ILE A 220 -23.22 14.86 -14.29
N LYS A 221 -24.49 15.19 -14.56
CA LYS A 221 -24.85 16.51 -15.07
C LYS A 221 -24.41 17.57 -14.06
N THR A 222 -23.47 18.42 -14.46
CA THR A 222 -23.01 19.53 -13.64
C THR A 222 -24.13 20.58 -13.50
N PRO A 223 -24.18 21.34 -12.39
CA PRO A 223 -25.13 22.45 -12.25
C PRO A 223 -24.76 23.68 -13.09
N PHE A 224 -23.63 23.64 -13.81
CA PHE A 224 -23.10 24.76 -14.57
C PHE A 224 -23.67 24.81 -15.99
N SER A 225 -23.81 26.02 -16.54
CA SER A 225 -24.26 26.23 -17.92
C SER A 225 -23.47 27.37 -18.58
N GLY A 226 -23.42 27.38 -19.91
CA GLY A 226 -22.72 28.42 -20.68
C GLY A 226 -21.23 28.52 -20.33
N GLN A 227 -20.71 29.74 -20.17
CA GLN A 227 -19.29 30.00 -19.90
C GLN A 227 -18.81 29.33 -18.60
N GLN A 228 -19.66 29.26 -17.57
CA GLN A 228 -19.29 28.62 -16.29
C GLN A 228 -18.98 27.12 -16.45
N ALA A 229 -19.66 26.45 -17.38
CA ALA A 229 -19.38 25.05 -17.66
C ALA A 229 -18.01 24.89 -18.33
N ILE A 230 -17.63 25.82 -19.22
CA ILE A 230 -16.31 25.84 -19.87
C ILE A 230 -15.21 26.11 -18.84
N GLU A 231 -15.42 27.09 -17.96
CA GLU A 231 -14.47 27.42 -16.90
C GLU A 231 -14.32 26.26 -15.91
N HIS A 232 -15.40 25.59 -15.53
CA HIS A 232 -15.34 24.39 -14.69
C HIS A 232 -14.50 23.27 -15.33
N LEU A 233 -14.62 23.05 -16.65
CA LEU A 233 -13.84 22.02 -17.35
C LEU A 233 -12.34 22.23 -17.21
N LYS A 234 -11.86 23.48 -17.26
CA LYS A 234 -10.43 23.84 -17.10
C LYS A 234 -9.85 23.31 -15.78
N TYR A 235 -10.66 23.16 -14.74
CA TYR A 235 -10.22 22.69 -13.42
C TYR A 235 -10.76 21.29 -13.06
N SER A 236 -11.63 20.69 -13.86
CA SER A 236 -12.21 19.38 -13.58
C SER A 236 -11.18 18.23 -13.67
N ILE A 237 -11.35 17.21 -12.82
CA ILE A 237 -10.57 15.96 -12.89
C ILE A 237 -11.25 15.01 -13.89
N SER A 238 -10.51 14.57 -14.91
CA SER A 238 -10.97 13.61 -15.91
C SER A 238 -11.04 12.18 -15.37
N GLU A 239 -11.72 11.28 -16.09
CA GLU A 239 -11.84 9.86 -15.73
C GLU A 239 -10.49 9.17 -15.52
N PRO A 240 -9.55 9.18 -16.49
CA PRO A 240 -8.30 8.43 -16.31
C PRO A 240 -7.46 9.00 -15.17
N SER A 241 -7.51 10.32 -14.97
CA SER A 241 -6.86 10.96 -13.84
C SER A 241 -7.45 10.49 -12.52
N ALA A 242 -8.79 10.46 -12.41
CA ALA A 242 -9.47 9.97 -11.23
C ALA A 242 -9.09 8.52 -10.90
N ASN A 243 -9.16 7.62 -11.90
CA ASN A 243 -8.78 6.22 -11.73
C ASN A 243 -7.32 6.07 -11.27
N PHE A 244 -6.40 6.84 -11.87
CA PHE A 244 -4.99 6.83 -11.49
C PHE A 244 -4.74 7.35 -10.06
N ILE A 245 -5.39 8.45 -9.68
CA ILE A 245 -5.27 9.02 -8.32
C ILE A 245 -5.79 8.04 -7.29
N VAL A 246 -6.94 7.42 -7.56
CA VAL A 246 -7.57 6.43 -6.69
C VAL A 246 -6.62 5.24 -6.45
N ASP A 247 -6.01 4.69 -7.50
CA ASP A 247 -5.00 3.63 -7.39
C ASP A 247 -3.78 4.07 -6.56
N LYS A 248 -3.25 5.27 -6.81
CA LYS A 248 -2.10 5.79 -6.07
C LYS A 248 -2.43 6.12 -4.61
N THR A 249 -3.69 6.43 -4.30
CA THR A 249 -4.17 6.64 -2.93
C THR A 249 -4.15 5.35 -2.12
N LEU A 250 -4.55 4.22 -2.73
CA LEU A 250 -4.46 2.90 -2.08
C LEU A 250 -3.01 2.56 -1.72
N ASN A 251 -2.10 2.73 -2.69
CA ASN A 251 -0.67 2.50 -2.49
C ASN A 251 -0.11 3.37 -1.35
N LEU A 252 -0.49 4.64 -1.28
CA LEU A 252 -0.11 5.53 -0.18
C LEU A 252 -0.66 5.02 1.16
N GLY A 253 -1.93 4.63 1.22
CA GLY A 253 -2.54 4.05 2.42
C GLY A 253 -1.78 2.81 2.92
N THR A 254 -1.53 1.84 2.03
CA THR A 254 -0.77 0.62 2.31
C THR A 254 0.63 0.92 2.84
N ASN A 255 1.33 1.90 2.25
CA ASN A 255 2.64 2.32 2.71
C ASN A 255 2.57 2.97 4.12
N LEU A 256 1.60 3.85 4.36
CA LEU A 256 1.42 4.52 5.64
C LEU A 256 1.08 3.55 6.78
N ILE A 257 0.18 2.58 6.56
CA ILE A 257 -0.14 1.57 7.58
C ILE A 257 1.05 0.64 7.85
N ASN A 258 1.89 0.34 6.83
CA ASN A 258 3.08 -0.46 7.00
C ASN A 258 4.16 0.27 7.82
N LEU A 259 4.31 1.58 7.61
CA LEU A 259 5.15 2.45 8.45
C LEU A 259 4.64 2.48 9.90
N ALA A 260 3.33 2.68 10.08
CA ALA A 260 2.71 2.64 11.41
C ALA A 260 2.93 1.29 12.10
N ASN A 261 2.78 0.18 11.37
CA ASN A 261 3.06 -1.17 11.85
C ASN A 261 4.51 -1.35 12.30
N THR A 262 5.46 -0.85 11.51
CA THR A 262 6.88 -0.86 11.89
C THR A 262 7.10 -0.03 13.14
N GLY A 263 6.38 1.09 13.27
CA GLY A 263 6.27 1.93 14.47
C GLY A 263 5.82 1.21 15.75
N THR A 264 5.11 0.09 15.62
CA THR A 264 4.59 -0.67 16.77
C THR A 264 5.52 -1.76 17.30
N LEU A 265 6.64 -2.02 16.62
CA LEU A 265 7.60 -3.03 17.08
C LEU A 265 8.34 -2.55 18.33
N ASP A 266 8.52 -3.45 19.30
CA ASP A 266 9.45 -3.27 20.41
C ASP A 266 10.78 -3.95 20.03
N GLU A 267 11.83 -3.16 19.80
CA GLU A 267 13.14 -3.68 19.35
C GLU A 267 13.73 -4.66 20.36
N SER A 268 13.49 -4.46 21.66
CA SER A 268 14.01 -5.35 22.70
C SER A 268 13.23 -6.66 22.75
N GLN A 269 11.92 -6.62 22.50
CA GLN A 269 11.12 -7.84 22.30
C GLN A 269 11.62 -8.62 21.08
N ASP A 270 11.94 -7.93 19.99
CA ASP A 270 12.47 -8.51 18.74
C ASP A 270 13.80 -9.25 19.01
N GLU A 271 14.75 -8.60 19.70
CA GLU A 271 16.02 -9.23 20.11
C GLU A 271 15.80 -10.48 20.98
N ILE A 272 14.86 -10.45 21.93
CA ILE A 272 14.55 -11.60 22.79
C ILE A 272 13.94 -12.74 21.98
N ILE A 273 13.05 -12.46 21.03
CA ILE A 273 12.44 -13.49 20.17
C ILE A 273 13.51 -14.15 19.29
N ILE A 274 14.39 -13.36 18.69
CA ILE A 274 15.54 -13.88 17.92
C ILE A 274 16.40 -14.78 18.81
N PHE A 275 16.71 -14.34 20.03
CA PHE A 275 17.47 -15.14 21.00
C PHE A 275 16.78 -16.48 21.31
N ILE A 276 15.47 -16.47 21.57
CA ILE A 276 14.69 -17.69 21.86
C ILE A 276 14.69 -18.64 20.65
N ILE A 277 14.41 -18.13 19.45
CA ILE A 277 14.36 -18.93 18.23
C ILE A 277 15.74 -19.53 17.90
N ASN A 278 16.82 -18.76 18.06
CA ASN A 278 18.18 -19.27 17.83
C ASN A 278 18.56 -20.38 18.81
N ASN A 279 18.18 -20.25 20.10
CA ASN A 279 18.38 -21.31 21.08
C ASN A 279 17.61 -22.59 20.73
N ILE A 280 16.36 -22.44 20.31
CA ILE A 280 15.53 -23.55 19.84
C ILE A 280 16.17 -24.20 18.62
N ASN A 281 16.55 -23.42 17.61
CA ASN A 281 17.17 -23.93 16.37
C ASN A 281 18.49 -24.65 16.65
N ASN A 282 19.37 -24.11 17.50
CA ASN A 282 20.64 -24.75 17.85
C ASN A 282 20.41 -26.14 18.46
N LYS A 283 19.43 -26.28 19.36
CA LYS A 283 19.08 -27.56 20.00
C LYS A 283 18.38 -28.51 19.04
N ILE A 284 17.58 -27.98 18.13
CA ILE A 284 16.84 -28.77 17.15
C ILE A 284 17.76 -29.28 16.03
N ASN A 285 18.81 -28.54 15.69
CA ASN A 285 19.84 -28.94 14.72
C ASN A 285 20.66 -30.15 15.19
N GLU A 286 20.63 -30.49 16.49
CA GLU A 286 21.27 -31.70 17.02
C GLU A 286 20.55 -32.99 16.56
N TYR A 287 19.30 -32.91 16.09
CA TYR A 287 18.54 -34.06 15.59
C TYR A 287 18.77 -34.27 14.09
N SER A 288 19.32 -35.43 13.74
CA SER A 288 19.57 -35.85 12.35
C SER A 288 18.41 -36.59 11.69
N ASP A 289 17.42 -37.03 12.48
CA ASP A 289 16.32 -37.87 11.99
C ASP A 289 15.08 -37.06 11.64
N ALA A 290 14.29 -37.58 10.70
CA ALA A 290 13.02 -36.97 10.32
C ALA A 290 11.97 -37.19 11.41
N HIS A 291 11.23 -36.13 11.75
CA HIS A 291 10.16 -36.16 12.74
C HIS A 291 8.89 -35.47 12.21
N THR A 292 7.75 -35.74 12.86
CA THR A 292 6.48 -35.07 12.55
C THR A 292 6.38 -33.71 13.24
N ALA A 293 5.45 -32.88 12.78
CA ALA A 293 5.15 -31.59 13.36
C ALA A 293 4.65 -31.69 14.83
N GLU A 294 3.88 -32.72 15.19
CA GLU A 294 3.44 -32.92 16.58
C GLU A 294 4.61 -33.22 17.51
N TRP A 295 5.58 -34.02 17.04
CA TRP A 295 6.82 -34.25 17.77
C TRP A 295 7.60 -32.93 17.94
N LEU A 296 7.68 -32.12 16.88
CA LEU A 296 8.36 -30.83 16.94
C LEU A 296 7.72 -29.91 17.98
N ILE A 297 6.39 -29.77 17.98
CA ILE A 297 5.65 -28.95 18.95
C ILE A 297 5.94 -29.45 20.38
N SER A 298 5.90 -30.76 20.61
CA SER A 298 6.19 -31.35 21.92
C SER A 298 7.61 -31.03 22.41
N ASN A 299 8.61 -31.15 21.53
CA ASN A 299 10.01 -30.87 21.90
C ASN A 299 10.29 -29.38 22.05
N VAL A 300 9.78 -28.53 21.16
CA VAL A 300 9.90 -27.07 21.32
C VAL A 300 9.25 -26.62 22.64
N ASN A 301 8.09 -27.18 23.01
CA ASN A 301 7.47 -26.89 24.30
C ASN A 301 8.37 -27.26 25.48
N LYS A 302 9.07 -28.40 25.44
CA LYS A 302 10.05 -28.78 26.47
C LYS A 302 11.24 -27.82 26.50
N LEU A 303 11.77 -27.45 25.33
CA LEU A 303 12.88 -26.49 25.21
C LEU A 303 12.48 -25.12 25.78
N ILE A 304 11.26 -24.65 25.48
CA ILE A 304 10.72 -23.40 26.03
C ILE A 304 10.59 -23.47 27.55
N ILE A 305 10.13 -24.59 28.12
CA ILE A 305 10.06 -24.77 29.58
C ILE A 305 11.45 -24.71 30.21
N ASN A 306 12.45 -25.36 29.60
CA ASN A 306 13.82 -25.32 30.09
C ASN A 306 14.42 -23.91 30.00
N LEU A 307 14.22 -23.22 28.87
CA LEU A 307 14.64 -21.82 28.69
C LEU A 307 13.93 -20.89 29.67
N GLN A 308 12.66 -21.13 29.97
CA GLN A 308 11.91 -20.37 30.98
C GLN A 308 12.53 -20.56 32.37
N GLY A 309 12.90 -21.77 32.76
CA GLY A 309 13.61 -22.04 34.02
C GLY A 309 14.94 -21.29 34.11
N TYR A 310 15.70 -21.30 33.01
CA TYR A 310 16.94 -20.54 32.86
C TYR A 310 16.73 -19.02 32.99
N LEU A 311 15.75 -18.46 32.28
CA LEU A 311 15.43 -17.03 32.32
C LEU A 311 14.89 -16.60 33.67
N ASN A 312 14.14 -17.45 34.37
CA ASN A 312 13.68 -17.18 35.73
C ASN A 312 14.85 -17.01 36.70
N LYS A 313 15.88 -17.86 36.62
CA LYS A 313 17.11 -17.70 37.43
C LYS A 313 17.82 -16.38 37.11
N PHE A 314 17.94 -16.02 35.83
CA PHE A 314 18.48 -14.72 35.43
C PHE A 314 17.70 -13.55 36.04
N LEU A 315 16.37 -13.62 36.06
CA LEU A 315 15.51 -12.62 36.67
C LEU A 315 15.65 -12.59 38.20
N GLU A 316 15.82 -13.73 38.85
CA GLU A 316 16.12 -13.81 40.29
C GLU A 316 17.45 -13.14 40.63
N TYR A 317 18.51 -13.42 39.86
CA TYR A 317 19.81 -12.77 40.04
C TYR A 317 19.72 -11.26 39.77
N SER A 318 18.92 -10.85 38.78
CA SER A 318 18.67 -9.44 38.51
C SER A 318 17.97 -8.74 39.68
N ARG A 319 16.97 -9.38 40.29
CA ARG A 319 16.31 -8.86 41.52
C ARG A 319 17.27 -8.80 42.71
N ALA A 320 18.14 -9.80 42.86
CA ALA A 320 19.16 -9.80 43.92
C ALA A 320 20.21 -8.72 43.70
N PHE A 321 20.50 -8.32 42.46
CA PHE A 321 21.37 -7.18 42.19
C PHE A 321 20.70 -5.86 42.55
N LEU A 322 19.40 -5.70 42.26
CA LEU A 322 18.64 -4.50 42.62
C LEU A 322 18.64 -4.21 44.13
N SER A 323 18.82 -5.22 44.99
CA SER A 323 18.89 -5.07 46.45
C SER A 323 20.29 -4.78 47.00
N THR A 324 21.33 -4.70 46.15
CA THR A 324 22.72 -4.44 46.60
C THR A 324 22.98 -3.00 47.04
N GLY A 325 22.14 -2.06 46.62
CA GLY A 325 22.29 -0.64 46.95
C GLY A 325 23.43 0.07 46.22
N GLU A 326 24.00 -0.55 45.17
CA GLU A 326 25.04 0.04 44.32
C GLU A 326 24.63 1.42 43.78
N MET A 327 25.61 2.32 43.74
CA MET A 327 25.47 3.67 43.19
C MET A 327 26.60 3.92 42.18
N GLY A 328 26.31 4.76 41.18
CA GLY A 328 27.27 5.13 40.15
C GLY A 328 26.58 5.77 38.96
N ASP A 329 27.34 6.02 37.90
CA ASP A 329 26.74 6.30 36.60
C ASP A 329 26.14 5.01 35.99
N LEU A 330 25.31 5.17 34.96
CA LEU A 330 24.61 4.06 34.32
C LEU A 330 25.58 3.00 33.76
N ASN A 331 26.70 3.42 33.17
CA ASN A 331 27.66 2.49 32.56
C ASN A 331 28.38 1.68 33.64
N GLU A 332 28.76 2.31 34.74
CA GLU A 332 29.34 1.67 35.92
C GLU A 332 28.36 0.66 36.53
N LEU A 333 27.10 1.06 36.74
CA LEU A 333 26.07 0.19 37.27
C LEU A 333 25.78 -1.00 36.36
N LEU A 334 25.73 -0.80 35.04
CA LEU A 334 25.53 -1.87 34.05
C LEU A 334 26.74 -2.81 33.98
N THR A 335 27.95 -2.29 34.14
CA THR A 335 29.17 -3.10 34.18
C THR A 335 29.19 -3.97 35.44
N LYS A 336 28.87 -3.38 36.60
CA LYS A 336 28.70 -4.10 37.86
C LYS A 336 27.57 -5.12 37.79
N TYR A 337 26.45 -4.78 37.15
CA TYR A 337 25.32 -5.69 36.92
C TYR A 337 25.77 -6.91 36.11
N ILE A 338 26.37 -6.71 34.94
CA ILE A 338 26.84 -7.79 34.08
C ILE A 338 27.85 -8.65 34.84
N HIS A 339 28.81 -8.02 35.53
CA HIS A 339 29.78 -8.76 36.33
C HIS A 339 29.10 -9.58 37.44
N PHE A 340 28.13 -9.02 38.15
CA PHE A 340 27.38 -9.72 39.18
C PHE A 340 26.60 -10.91 38.63
N ILE A 341 25.86 -10.72 37.53
CA ILE A 341 25.11 -11.79 36.88
C ILE A 341 26.06 -12.87 36.35
N LEU A 342 27.12 -12.51 35.63
CA LEU A 342 28.09 -13.47 35.10
C LEU A 342 28.86 -14.18 36.21
N SER A 343 29.20 -13.51 37.32
CA SER A 343 29.89 -14.16 38.44
C SER A 343 29.03 -15.23 39.12
N LYS A 344 27.71 -15.04 39.15
CA LYS A 344 26.75 -16.03 39.66
C LYS A 344 26.32 -17.06 38.61
N GLY A 345 26.26 -16.67 37.34
CA GLY A 345 25.72 -17.45 36.22
C GLY A 345 26.75 -18.25 35.42
N LYS A 346 28.05 -17.88 35.43
CA LYS A 346 29.12 -18.54 34.65
C LYS A 346 29.30 -20.03 34.97
N LEU A 347 28.79 -20.50 36.10
CA LEU A 347 28.85 -21.91 36.49
C LEU A 347 27.64 -22.72 35.99
N GLU A 348 26.62 -22.08 35.40
CA GLU A 348 25.35 -22.74 35.06
C GLU A 348 25.00 -22.75 33.55
N ASN A 349 25.35 -21.73 32.77
CA ASN A 349 25.10 -21.69 31.30
C ASN A 349 25.93 -20.59 30.60
N GLU A 350 26.40 -20.84 29.37
CA GLU A 350 27.16 -19.89 28.54
C GLU A 350 26.30 -18.76 27.97
N ASP A 351 24.98 -18.95 27.83
CA ASP A 351 24.07 -17.96 27.23
C ASP A 351 23.72 -16.76 28.13
N PHE A 352 24.21 -16.73 29.38
CA PHE A 352 23.97 -15.60 30.31
C PHE A 352 24.52 -14.28 29.76
N GLU A 353 25.62 -14.35 29.00
CA GLU A 353 26.22 -13.18 28.37
C GLU A 353 25.31 -12.56 27.32
N ASN A 354 24.66 -13.38 26.50
CA ASN A 354 23.74 -12.93 25.45
C ASN A 354 22.55 -12.17 26.04
N ILE A 355 21.89 -12.75 27.05
CA ILE A 355 20.73 -12.08 27.69
C ILE A 355 21.15 -10.85 28.51
N CYS A 356 22.34 -10.85 29.12
CA CYS A 356 22.91 -9.67 29.77
C CYS A 356 23.12 -8.51 28.78
N ASN A 357 23.61 -8.82 27.56
CA ASN A 357 23.83 -7.82 26.53
C ASN A 357 22.50 -7.23 26.02
N ILE A 358 21.47 -8.05 25.84
CA ILE A 358 20.12 -7.59 25.48
C ILE A 358 19.56 -6.69 26.61
N ALA A 359 19.67 -7.12 27.87
CA ALA A 359 19.23 -6.35 29.03
C ALA A 359 19.96 -5.00 29.13
N LYS A 360 21.29 -5.00 28.93
CA LYS A 360 22.11 -3.78 28.92
C LYS A 360 21.59 -2.77 27.89
N ARG A 361 21.42 -3.20 26.64
CA ARG A 361 20.91 -2.33 25.56
C ARG A 361 19.53 -1.77 25.88
N PHE A 362 18.62 -2.62 26.34
CA PHE A 362 17.27 -2.20 26.72
C PHE A 362 17.28 -1.14 27.82
N ILE A 363 18.13 -1.32 28.86
CA ILE A 363 18.25 -0.36 29.96
C ILE A 363 18.87 0.96 29.47
N GLU A 364 19.94 0.91 28.66
CA GLU A 364 20.59 2.08 28.07
C GLU A 364 19.63 2.91 27.20
N GLN A 365 18.73 2.25 26.48
CA GLN A 365 17.73 2.90 25.63
C GLN A 365 16.57 3.52 26.44
N THR A 366 16.26 2.97 27.62
CA THR A 366 15.11 3.40 28.42
C THR A 366 15.42 4.61 29.32
N ILE A 367 16.68 4.79 29.71
CA ILE A 367 17.08 5.79 30.71
C ILE A 367 17.58 7.08 30.06
N THR A 368 17.01 8.20 30.49
CA THR A 368 17.42 9.55 30.06
C THR A 368 18.45 10.20 30.99
N GLN A 369 18.41 9.91 32.29
CA GLN A 369 19.38 10.42 33.28
C GLN A 369 20.45 9.38 33.55
N LYS A 370 21.69 9.60 33.11
CA LYS A 370 22.77 8.60 33.18
C LYS A 370 23.72 8.77 34.37
N GLU A 371 23.60 9.87 35.12
CA GLU A 371 24.53 10.22 36.20
C GLU A 371 23.90 10.03 37.57
N SER A 372 24.69 9.51 38.52
CA SER A 372 24.35 9.39 39.95
C SER A 372 23.04 8.66 40.24
N LEU A 373 22.91 7.45 39.71
CA LEU A 373 21.75 6.59 39.91
C LEU A 373 21.97 5.65 41.10
N ARG A 374 20.89 5.31 41.79
CA ARG A 374 20.87 4.13 42.66
C ARG A 374 20.29 2.96 41.90
N ILE A 375 20.85 1.77 42.05
CA ILE A 375 20.40 0.60 41.28
C ILE A 375 18.90 0.28 41.47
N ILE A 376 18.34 0.57 42.66
CA ILE A 376 16.92 0.41 42.96
C ILE A 376 15.99 1.28 42.09
N GLU A 377 16.50 2.41 41.58
CA GLU A 377 15.76 3.31 40.69
C GLU A 377 15.52 2.64 39.31
N LEU A 378 16.26 1.58 38.99
CA LEU A 378 16.06 0.78 37.77
C LEU A 378 15.01 -0.33 37.94
N SER A 379 14.44 -0.51 39.13
CA SER A 379 13.52 -1.63 39.44
C SER A 379 12.31 -1.76 38.50
N SER A 380 11.71 -0.63 38.10
CA SER A 380 10.60 -0.59 37.15
C SER A 380 11.01 -1.02 35.75
N ILE A 381 12.21 -0.65 35.31
CA ILE A 381 12.80 -1.01 34.02
C ILE A 381 13.07 -2.52 33.98
N PHE A 382 13.68 -3.06 35.03
CA PHE A 382 13.92 -4.51 35.16
C PHE A 382 12.62 -5.32 35.21
N SER A 383 11.59 -4.79 35.87
CA SER A 383 10.28 -5.43 35.93
C SER A 383 9.62 -5.44 34.54
N TYR A 384 9.71 -4.33 33.79
CA TYR A 384 9.23 -4.29 32.41
C TYR A 384 10.01 -5.27 31.51
N PHE A 385 11.34 -5.36 31.64
CA PHE A 385 12.15 -6.35 30.92
C PHE A 385 11.72 -7.80 31.22
N SER A 386 11.44 -8.10 32.49
CA SER A 386 10.92 -9.39 32.94
C SER A 386 9.59 -9.76 32.27
N GLU A 387 8.70 -8.78 32.11
CA GLU A 387 7.42 -8.98 31.42
C GLU A 387 7.62 -9.23 29.93
N ILE A 388 8.53 -8.49 29.27
CA ILE A 388 8.85 -8.70 27.85
C ILE A 388 9.35 -10.13 27.64
N ILE A 389 10.30 -10.61 28.46
CA ILE A 389 10.79 -11.99 28.38
C ILE A 389 9.65 -13.01 28.45
N THR A 390 8.78 -12.86 29.44
CA THR A 390 7.65 -13.78 29.66
C THR A 390 6.68 -13.76 28.48
N LYS A 391 6.38 -12.56 27.96
CA LYS A 391 5.53 -12.39 26.77
C LYS A 391 6.17 -13.02 25.53
N SER A 392 7.47 -12.82 25.29
CA SER A 392 8.17 -13.39 24.14
C SER A 392 8.19 -14.91 24.14
N LEU A 393 8.42 -15.56 25.29
CA LEU A 393 8.35 -17.01 25.42
C LEU A 393 6.96 -17.55 25.07
N ASN A 394 5.91 -16.92 25.63
CA ASN A 394 4.53 -17.31 25.36
C ASN A 394 4.15 -17.07 23.89
N LEU A 395 4.65 -15.99 23.28
CA LEU A 395 4.42 -15.68 21.88
C LEU A 395 4.96 -16.79 20.99
N VAL A 396 6.25 -17.14 21.13
CA VAL A 396 6.88 -18.23 20.38
C VAL A 396 6.11 -19.54 20.56
N LYS A 397 5.68 -19.85 21.78
CA LYS A 397 4.93 -21.06 22.11
C LYS A 397 3.58 -21.15 21.39
N ILE A 398 2.80 -20.07 21.43
CA ILE A 398 1.43 -20.03 20.87
C ILE A 398 1.45 -19.88 19.35
N SER A 399 2.45 -19.20 18.79
CA SER A 399 2.58 -18.99 17.35
C SER A 399 3.03 -20.24 16.60
N LEU A 400 3.77 -21.17 17.25
CA LEU A 400 4.32 -22.34 16.56
C LEU A 400 3.23 -23.24 15.92
N PRO A 401 2.17 -23.68 16.64
CA PRO A 401 1.10 -24.47 16.02
C PRO A 401 0.42 -23.76 14.85
N LYS A 402 0.15 -22.45 14.96
CA LYS A 402 -0.44 -21.63 13.90
C LYS A 402 0.45 -21.56 12.67
N TYR A 403 1.74 -21.29 12.88
CA TYR A 403 2.73 -21.25 11.82
C TYR A 403 2.84 -22.60 11.11
N LEU A 404 2.86 -23.72 11.85
CA LEU A 404 2.94 -25.05 11.24
C LEU A 404 1.70 -25.37 10.40
N SER A 405 0.50 -25.00 10.86
CA SER A 405 -0.74 -25.14 10.08
C SER A 405 -0.70 -24.32 8.79
N TYR A 406 -0.32 -23.04 8.91
CA TYR A 406 -0.16 -22.12 7.79
C TYR A 406 0.88 -22.63 6.77
N ARG A 407 2.08 -22.97 7.26
CA ARG A 407 3.17 -23.53 6.47
C ARG A 407 2.71 -24.79 5.76
N ARG A 408 1.97 -25.67 6.44
CA ARG A 408 1.52 -26.93 5.86
C ARG A 408 0.56 -26.70 4.69
N LEU A 409 -0.45 -25.84 4.85
CA LEU A 409 -1.33 -25.43 3.74
C LEU A 409 -0.54 -24.90 2.55
N LYS A 410 0.38 -23.96 2.77
CA LYS A 410 1.24 -23.43 1.71
C LYS A 410 2.11 -24.51 1.05
N SER A 411 2.71 -25.41 1.84
CA SER A 411 3.58 -26.48 1.33
C SER A 411 2.82 -27.46 0.44
N LEU A 412 1.58 -27.80 0.79
CA LEU A 412 0.71 -28.66 -0.01
C LEU A 412 0.33 -27.98 -1.33
N THR A 413 0.01 -26.68 -1.28
CA THR A 413 -0.24 -25.88 -2.47
C THR A 413 1.01 -25.83 -3.36
N ILE A 414 2.18 -25.55 -2.80
CA ILE A 414 3.45 -25.54 -3.55
C ILE A 414 3.72 -26.90 -4.19
N LYS A 415 3.49 -28.00 -3.46
CA LYS A 415 3.65 -29.36 -4.00
C LYS A 415 2.72 -29.59 -5.20
N LEU A 416 1.44 -29.23 -5.08
CA LEU A 416 0.49 -29.33 -6.18
C LEU A 416 0.94 -28.50 -7.40
N MET A 417 1.35 -27.24 -7.17
CA MET A 417 1.82 -26.37 -8.25
C MET A 417 3.09 -26.91 -8.91
N ASN A 418 4.04 -27.46 -8.15
CA ASN A 418 5.26 -28.05 -8.69
C ASN A 418 4.98 -29.28 -9.55
N ASN A 419 4.03 -30.14 -9.15
CA ASN A 419 3.60 -31.26 -9.99
C ASN A 419 2.97 -30.77 -11.31
N LEU A 420 2.13 -29.74 -11.24
CA LEU A 420 1.53 -29.12 -12.41
C LEU A 420 2.59 -28.48 -13.32
N TYR A 421 3.55 -27.74 -12.77
CA TYR A 421 4.68 -27.19 -13.53
C TYR A 421 5.50 -28.28 -14.21
N ALA A 422 5.76 -29.40 -13.53
CA ALA A 422 6.44 -30.55 -14.12
C ALA A 422 5.64 -31.16 -15.28
N LYS A 423 4.31 -31.26 -15.14
CA LYS A 423 3.41 -31.75 -16.20
C LYS A 423 3.43 -30.83 -17.43
N PHE A 424 3.22 -29.52 -17.23
CA PHE A 424 3.27 -28.54 -18.33
C PHE A 424 4.67 -28.39 -18.94
N ASN A 425 5.74 -28.72 -18.22
CA ASN A 425 7.10 -28.72 -18.77
C ASN A 425 7.30 -29.76 -19.89
N LEU A 426 6.50 -30.82 -19.92
CA LEU A 426 6.51 -31.87 -20.94
C LEU A 426 5.69 -31.50 -22.19
N GLU A 427 4.83 -30.49 -22.08
CA GLU A 427 3.99 -30.01 -23.18
C GLU A 427 4.81 -29.23 -24.22
N GLN A 428 4.23 -29.07 -25.42
CA GLN A 428 4.81 -28.20 -26.44
C GLN A 428 4.93 -26.76 -25.94
N LYS A 429 5.95 -26.03 -26.43
CA LYS A 429 6.32 -24.68 -25.93
C LYS A 429 5.13 -23.72 -25.71
N PRO A 430 4.13 -23.59 -26.61
CA PRO A 430 3.03 -22.66 -26.41
C PRO A 430 2.18 -23.03 -25.18
N ALA A 431 1.78 -24.30 -25.07
CA ALA A 431 1.01 -24.83 -23.95
C ALA A 431 1.81 -24.82 -22.65
N LYS A 432 3.12 -25.08 -22.72
CA LYS A 432 4.05 -24.98 -21.59
C LYS A 432 4.06 -23.57 -20.99
N ILE A 433 4.28 -22.54 -21.80
CA ILE A 433 4.42 -21.15 -21.33
C ILE A 433 3.09 -20.64 -20.78
N LEU A 434 1.99 -20.83 -21.52
CA LEU A 434 0.67 -20.38 -21.11
C LEU A 434 0.17 -21.15 -19.88
N GLY A 435 0.41 -22.46 -19.81
CA GLY A 435 0.09 -23.29 -18.67
C GLY A 435 0.82 -22.84 -17.40
N GLN A 436 2.13 -22.57 -17.50
CA GLN A 436 2.92 -22.05 -16.38
C GLN A 436 2.39 -20.71 -15.85
N LYS A 437 1.98 -19.80 -16.75
CA LYS A 437 1.38 -18.53 -16.35
C LYS A 437 0.08 -18.74 -15.57
N LEU A 438 -0.88 -19.50 -16.11
CA LEU A 438 -2.17 -19.76 -15.45
C LEU A 438 -2.00 -20.47 -14.11
N ILE A 439 -1.05 -21.42 -13.99
CA ILE A 439 -0.74 -22.06 -12.72
C ILE A 439 -0.13 -21.07 -11.72
N SER A 440 0.68 -20.12 -12.17
CA SER A 440 1.20 -19.05 -11.30
C SER A 440 0.08 -18.15 -10.78
N GLU A 441 -0.84 -17.71 -11.63
CA GLU A 441 -1.99 -16.89 -11.23
C GLU A 441 -2.92 -17.66 -10.27
N PHE A 442 -3.16 -18.94 -10.53
CA PHE A 442 -3.93 -19.79 -9.63
C PHE A 442 -3.26 -19.97 -8.27
N LYS A 443 -1.94 -20.14 -8.24
CA LYS A 443 -1.14 -20.20 -7.00
C LYS A 443 -1.32 -18.95 -6.14
N GLU A 444 -1.24 -17.77 -6.76
CA GLU A 444 -1.44 -16.50 -6.05
C GLU A 444 -2.85 -16.37 -5.47
N SER A 445 -3.87 -16.76 -6.25
CA SER A 445 -5.27 -16.81 -5.77
C SER A 445 -5.42 -17.73 -4.56
N LEU A 446 -4.87 -18.95 -4.61
CA LEU A 446 -4.93 -19.90 -3.48
C LEU A 446 -4.18 -19.38 -2.25
N PHE A 447 -3.01 -18.76 -2.42
CA PHE A 447 -2.29 -18.12 -1.31
C PHE A 447 -3.12 -17.01 -0.66
N ASN A 448 -3.88 -16.25 -1.45
CA ASN A 448 -4.81 -15.26 -0.92
C ASN A 448 -5.88 -15.90 -0.02
N GLN A 449 -6.47 -17.01 -0.45
CA GLN A 449 -7.50 -17.72 0.29
C GLN A 449 -6.97 -18.36 1.59
N ILE A 450 -5.72 -18.82 1.59
CA ILE A 450 -5.07 -19.36 2.79
C ILE A 450 -4.99 -18.30 3.89
N GLU A 451 -4.63 -17.06 3.58
CA GLU A 451 -4.50 -15.98 4.58
C GLU A 451 -5.82 -15.65 5.29
N THR A 452 -6.94 -15.77 4.58
CA THR A 452 -8.29 -15.54 5.12
C THR A 452 -8.93 -16.79 5.71
N HIS A 453 -8.25 -17.93 5.68
CA HIS A 453 -8.86 -19.20 6.06
C HIS A 453 -9.22 -19.24 7.55
N SER A 454 -10.45 -19.66 7.84
CA SER A 454 -11.05 -19.61 9.19
C SER A 454 -10.20 -20.30 10.25
N ILE A 455 -9.66 -21.49 9.94
CA ILE A 455 -8.81 -22.27 10.84
C ILE A 455 -7.58 -21.48 11.34
N LEU A 456 -6.98 -20.62 10.51
CA LEU A 456 -5.79 -19.86 10.88
C LEU A 456 -6.10 -18.63 11.73
N LEU A 457 -7.36 -18.18 11.74
CA LEU A 457 -7.83 -17.05 12.54
C LEU A 457 -8.22 -17.46 13.97
N GLU A 458 -8.17 -18.75 14.30
CA GLU A 458 -8.50 -19.24 15.64
C GLU A 458 -7.43 -18.88 16.68
N LYS A 459 -7.85 -18.31 17.82
CA LYS A 459 -6.93 -17.88 18.89
C LYS A 459 -6.17 -19.05 19.53
N ASN A 460 -6.84 -20.19 19.72
CA ASN A 460 -6.30 -21.37 20.41
C ASN A 460 -6.18 -22.57 19.47
N LEU A 461 -5.61 -22.35 18.29
CA LEU A 461 -5.42 -23.41 17.30
C LEU A 461 -4.57 -24.54 17.86
N ILE A 462 -5.08 -25.77 17.79
CA ILE A 462 -4.32 -26.99 18.03
C ILE A 462 -3.93 -27.54 16.66
N PHE A 463 -2.64 -27.79 16.47
CA PHE A 463 -2.16 -28.37 15.22
C PHE A 463 -2.70 -29.80 15.05
N ASN A 464 -3.32 -30.06 13.90
CA ASN A 464 -3.81 -31.38 13.50
C ASN A 464 -3.61 -31.55 12.00
N GLU A 465 -2.57 -32.28 11.60
CA GLU A 465 -2.19 -32.37 10.19
C GLU A 465 -3.29 -33.00 9.31
N LYS A 466 -4.04 -33.99 9.83
CA LYS A 466 -5.11 -34.64 9.07
C LYS A 466 -6.24 -33.68 8.74
N GLU A 467 -6.57 -32.81 9.68
CA GLU A 467 -7.57 -31.77 9.49
C GLU A 467 -7.09 -30.71 8.51
N ILE A 468 -5.83 -30.28 8.62
CA ILE A 468 -5.22 -29.34 7.65
C ILE A 468 -5.23 -29.89 6.22
N ILE A 469 -4.95 -31.18 6.04
CA ILE A 469 -5.04 -31.85 4.73
C ILE A 469 -6.48 -31.82 4.20
N LYS A 470 -7.48 -32.05 5.06
CA LYS A 470 -8.90 -31.98 4.67
C LYS A 470 -9.28 -30.55 4.24
N GLU A 471 -8.91 -29.55 5.02
CA GLU A 471 -9.15 -28.14 4.70
C GLU A 471 -8.44 -27.70 3.41
N PHE A 472 -7.24 -28.22 3.14
CA PHE A 472 -6.54 -27.99 1.87
C PHE A 472 -7.37 -28.44 0.66
N TYR A 473 -7.95 -29.65 0.68
CA TYR A 473 -8.80 -30.13 -0.40
C TYR A 473 -10.08 -29.30 -0.55
N LEU A 474 -10.70 -28.89 0.56
CA LEU A 474 -11.88 -28.03 0.53
C LEU A 474 -11.56 -26.68 -0.10
N LEU A 475 -10.50 -26.02 0.37
CA LEU A 475 -10.05 -24.73 -0.15
C LEU A 475 -9.79 -24.78 -1.65
N ILE A 476 -9.14 -25.83 -2.16
CA ILE A 476 -8.87 -25.92 -3.60
C ILE A 476 -10.17 -26.18 -4.37
N ASN A 477 -10.97 -27.16 -3.96
CA ASN A 477 -12.19 -27.53 -4.69
C ASN A 477 -13.20 -26.37 -4.78
N GLU A 478 -13.32 -25.57 -3.73
CA GLU A 478 -14.20 -24.39 -3.72
C GLU A 478 -13.73 -23.27 -4.66
N ASN A 479 -12.42 -23.19 -4.95
CA ASN A 479 -11.83 -22.09 -5.73
C ASN A 479 -11.50 -22.46 -7.19
N ILE A 480 -11.38 -23.75 -7.54
CA ILE A 480 -11.04 -24.16 -8.92
C ILE A 480 -12.07 -23.63 -9.92
N ASP A 481 -13.35 -23.88 -9.68
CA ASP A 481 -14.37 -23.55 -10.67
C ASP A 481 -14.48 -22.03 -10.84
N THR A 482 -14.59 -21.29 -9.73
CA THR A 482 -14.65 -19.82 -9.76
C THR A 482 -13.45 -19.19 -10.45
N PHE A 483 -12.23 -19.66 -10.19
CA PHE A 483 -11.03 -19.08 -10.80
C PHE A 483 -10.96 -19.30 -12.32
N PHE A 484 -11.15 -20.53 -12.79
CA PHE A 484 -10.98 -20.85 -14.21
C PHE A 484 -12.18 -20.43 -15.07
N ASP A 485 -13.34 -20.16 -14.47
CA ASP A 485 -14.51 -19.65 -15.19
C ASP A 485 -14.41 -18.11 -15.39
N ASP A 486 -13.65 -17.40 -14.56
CA ASP A 486 -13.48 -15.93 -14.61
C ASP A 486 -12.21 -15.47 -15.37
N ILE A 487 -11.28 -16.38 -15.70
CA ILE A 487 -9.99 -16.02 -16.30
C ILE A 487 -10.10 -15.74 -17.81
N GLU A 488 -9.53 -14.63 -18.26
CA GLU A 488 -9.50 -14.22 -19.67
C GLU A 488 -8.05 -14.00 -20.10
N LEU A 489 -7.65 -14.61 -21.22
CA LEU A 489 -6.34 -14.39 -21.83
C LEU A 489 -6.30 -13.02 -22.52
N LYS A 490 -5.19 -12.31 -22.34
CA LYS A 490 -4.98 -10.98 -22.91
C LYS A 490 -4.34 -11.06 -24.30
N ILE A 491 -4.35 -9.93 -25.02
CA ILE A 491 -3.73 -9.84 -26.37
C ILE A 491 -2.25 -10.23 -26.33
N ASP A 492 -1.49 -9.79 -25.32
CA ASP A 492 -0.07 -10.12 -25.16
C ASP A 492 0.18 -11.62 -24.95
N ASP A 493 -0.74 -12.31 -24.28
CA ASP A 493 -0.70 -13.77 -24.12
C ASP A 493 -0.87 -14.48 -25.45
N LEU A 494 -1.87 -14.07 -26.23
CA LEU A 494 -2.14 -14.66 -27.53
C LEU A 494 -1.03 -14.33 -28.54
N VAL A 495 -0.48 -13.11 -28.53
CA VAL A 495 0.65 -12.73 -29.38
C VAL A 495 1.86 -13.61 -29.08
N SER A 496 2.18 -13.79 -27.80
CA SER A 496 3.29 -14.65 -27.37
C SER A 496 3.03 -16.11 -27.74
N PHE A 497 1.80 -16.57 -27.58
CA PHE A 497 1.40 -17.92 -27.98
C PHE A 497 1.58 -18.15 -29.49
N THR A 498 1.13 -17.21 -30.31
CA THR A 498 1.27 -17.25 -31.78
C THR A 498 2.72 -17.21 -32.22
N GLU A 499 3.55 -16.35 -31.62
CA GLU A 499 4.99 -16.29 -31.88
C GLU A 499 5.64 -17.67 -31.73
N ILE A 500 5.32 -18.39 -30.65
CA ILE A 500 5.90 -19.71 -30.38
C ILE A 500 5.43 -20.77 -31.40
N GLN A 501 4.23 -20.63 -31.97
CA GLN A 501 3.71 -21.53 -33.00
C GLN A 501 4.34 -21.35 -34.39
N MET A 502 5.05 -20.24 -34.62
CA MET A 502 5.71 -20.02 -35.91
C MET A 502 6.95 -20.90 -36.03
N GLU A 503 6.99 -21.75 -37.06
CA GLU A 503 8.09 -22.69 -37.32
C GLU A 503 9.26 -22.04 -38.10
N THR A 504 9.00 -20.91 -38.76
CA THR A 504 9.95 -20.13 -39.57
C THR A 504 10.80 -19.18 -38.71
N SER A 505 11.99 -18.79 -39.19
CA SER A 505 12.89 -17.90 -38.47
C SER A 505 12.31 -16.49 -38.31
N ILE A 506 11.64 -16.26 -37.18
CA ILE A 506 10.97 -15.02 -36.75
C ILE A 506 11.93 -13.81 -36.66
N ASN A 507 13.24 -14.04 -36.78
CA ASN A 507 14.28 -13.02 -36.64
C ASN A 507 14.02 -11.71 -37.41
N LYS A 508 13.36 -11.76 -38.56
CA LYS A 508 13.00 -10.56 -39.35
C LYS A 508 11.78 -9.79 -38.81
N ILE A 509 10.86 -10.46 -38.12
CA ILE A 509 9.63 -9.83 -37.59
C ILE A 509 9.61 -9.68 -36.06
N ASN A 510 10.65 -10.12 -35.35
CA ASN A 510 10.77 -10.00 -33.87
C ASN A 510 10.48 -8.58 -33.38
N ILE A 511 11.02 -7.56 -34.06
CA ILE A 511 10.81 -6.15 -33.71
C ILE A 511 9.31 -5.80 -33.74
N HIS A 512 8.52 -6.39 -34.63
CA HIS A 512 7.08 -6.14 -34.69
C HIS A 512 6.32 -6.91 -33.61
N ILE A 513 6.67 -8.16 -33.37
CA ILE A 513 6.04 -8.99 -32.33
C ILE A 513 6.26 -8.35 -30.95
N ASP A 514 7.46 -7.85 -30.67
CA ASP A 514 7.75 -7.14 -29.42
C ASP A 514 6.93 -5.85 -29.26
N LYS A 515 6.56 -5.18 -30.36
CA LYS A 515 5.61 -4.06 -30.31
C LYS A 515 4.20 -4.53 -30.01
N PHE A 516 3.75 -5.62 -30.63
CA PHE A 516 2.43 -6.20 -30.40
C PHE A 516 2.22 -6.63 -28.95
N LYS A 517 3.23 -7.23 -28.30
CA LYS A 517 3.18 -7.58 -26.87
C LYS A 517 2.96 -6.37 -25.95
N LYS A 518 3.37 -5.17 -26.38
CA LYS A 518 3.22 -3.93 -25.59
C LYS A 518 1.90 -3.19 -25.86
N PHE A 519 1.11 -3.61 -26.85
CA PHE A 519 -0.02 -2.87 -27.39
C PHE A 519 -1.03 -2.42 -26.32
N SER A 520 -1.64 -3.35 -25.60
CA SER A 520 -2.70 -3.02 -24.62
C SER A 520 -2.19 -2.13 -23.48
N ARG A 521 -0.98 -2.41 -22.96
CA ARG A 521 -0.41 -1.65 -21.85
C ARG A 521 -0.05 -0.22 -22.26
N GLU A 522 0.54 -0.05 -23.44
CA GLU A 522 0.91 1.27 -23.94
C GLU A 522 -0.30 2.12 -24.31
N LEU A 523 -1.36 1.53 -24.88
CA LEU A 523 -2.60 2.25 -25.18
C LEU A 523 -3.25 2.84 -23.93
N ASN A 524 -3.43 2.02 -22.88
CA ASN A 524 -3.99 2.48 -21.62
C ASN A 524 -3.15 3.62 -21.00
N TYR A 525 -1.82 3.50 -21.04
CA TYR A 525 -0.92 4.57 -20.61
C TYR A 525 -1.06 5.85 -21.44
N LEU A 526 -1.10 5.73 -22.78
CA LEU A 526 -1.20 6.88 -23.68
C LEU A 526 -2.50 7.65 -23.47
N ILE A 527 -3.62 6.97 -23.22
CA ILE A 527 -4.89 7.63 -22.92
C ILE A 527 -4.83 8.37 -21.59
N SER A 528 -4.28 7.72 -20.57
CA SER A 528 -4.03 8.37 -19.28
C SER A 528 -3.15 9.62 -19.44
N TYR A 529 -2.16 9.57 -20.32
CA TYR A 529 -1.28 10.70 -20.65
C TYR A 529 -2.00 11.82 -21.43
N VAL A 530 -2.87 11.47 -22.38
CA VAL A 530 -3.64 12.42 -23.18
C VAL A 530 -4.69 13.14 -22.33
N LEU A 531 -5.33 12.42 -21.43
CA LEU A 531 -6.47 12.89 -20.64
C LEU A 531 -6.10 13.47 -19.28
N ARG A 532 -4.82 13.52 -18.89
CA ARG A 532 -4.38 14.14 -17.63
C ARG A 532 -4.47 15.67 -17.64
N HIS A 533 -4.53 16.27 -16.46
CA HIS A 533 -4.64 17.73 -16.28
C HIS A 533 -3.56 18.51 -17.05
N SER A 534 -2.29 18.09 -16.98
CA SER A 534 -1.19 18.78 -17.67
C SER A 534 -1.31 18.79 -19.21
N THR A 535 -2.21 17.99 -19.78
CA THR A 535 -2.40 17.80 -21.22
C THR A 535 -3.74 18.39 -21.66
N ILE A 536 -4.87 17.74 -21.35
CA ILE A 536 -6.18 18.15 -21.89
C ILE A 536 -6.71 19.42 -21.23
N ASN A 537 -6.63 19.56 -19.90
CA ASN A 537 -7.07 20.78 -19.22
C ASN A 537 -6.18 21.95 -19.60
N ARG A 538 -4.87 21.72 -19.67
CA ARG A 538 -3.91 22.73 -20.12
C ARG A 538 -4.20 23.21 -21.54
N TYR A 539 -4.57 22.31 -22.45
CA TYR A 539 -5.00 22.66 -23.80
C TYR A 539 -6.23 23.58 -23.78
N ILE A 540 -7.25 23.27 -22.96
CA ILE A 540 -8.46 24.09 -22.84
C ILE A 540 -8.16 25.45 -22.18
N LYS A 541 -7.14 25.53 -21.31
CA LYS A 541 -6.69 26.80 -20.72
C LYS A 541 -5.92 27.68 -21.71
N GLU A 542 -5.11 27.09 -22.59
CA GLU A 542 -4.22 27.82 -23.51
C GLU A 542 -4.92 28.25 -24.81
N GLU A 543 -5.91 27.50 -25.29
CA GLU A 543 -6.62 27.82 -26.55
C GLU A 543 -7.86 28.72 -26.32
N PRO A 544 -8.13 29.69 -27.22
CA PRO A 544 -9.34 30.51 -27.11
C PRO A 544 -10.62 29.70 -27.34
N ASP A 545 -11.62 29.83 -26.46
CA ASP A 545 -12.87 29.04 -26.50
C ASP A 545 -13.58 29.04 -27.87
N LYS A 546 -13.58 30.19 -28.57
CA LYS A 546 -14.20 30.34 -29.90
C LYS A 546 -13.48 29.58 -31.01
N GLU A 547 -12.20 29.28 -30.85
CA GLU A 547 -11.36 28.64 -31.87
C GLU A 547 -11.39 27.10 -31.79
N ILE A 548 -12.00 26.57 -30.72
CA ILE A 548 -12.10 25.13 -30.44
C ILE A 548 -13.56 24.69 -30.22
N SER A 549 -14.54 25.51 -30.64
CA SER A 549 -15.96 25.29 -30.40
C SER A 549 -16.62 24.26 -31.33
N ASP A 550 -15.90 23.68 -32.29
CA ASP A 550 -16.37 22.58 -33.13
C ASP A 550 -15.42 21.37 -33.08
N PRO A 551 -15.93 20.13 -33.29
CA PRO A 551 -15.12 18.92 -33.18
C PRO A 551 -13.88 18.88 -34.09
N VAL A 552 -13.96 19.48 -35.29
CA VAL A 552 -12.90 19.42 -36.29
C VAL A 552 -11.76 20.36 -35.90
N THR A 553 -12.07 21.61 -35.55
CA THR A 553 -11.05 22.59 -35.11
C THR A 553 -10.42 22.18 -33.78
N PHE A 554 -11.23 21.72 -32.82
CA PHE A 554 -10.76 21.18 -31.54
C PHE A 554 -9.72 20.07 -31.77
N SER A 555 -10.02 19.10 -32.63
CA SER A 555 -9.15 17.94 -32.84
C SER A 555 -7.88 18.29 -33.59
N ASN A 556 -7.97 19.16 -34.60
CA ASN A 556 -6.80 19.57 -35.38
C ASN A 556 -5.80 20.38 -34.54
N ARG A 557 -6.31 21.27 -33.67
CA ARG A 557 -5.46 22.03 -32.74
C ARG A 557 -4.91 21.14 -31.64
N PHE A 558 -5.73 20.29 -31.05
CA PHE A 558 -5.28 19.33 -30.04
C PHE A 558 -4.21 18.36 -30.57
N HIS A 559 -4.36 17.89 -31.81
CA HIS A 559 -3.33 17.08 -32.48
C HIS A 559 -1.97 17.81 -32.51
N ARG A 560 -1.94 19.07 -32.96
CA ARG A 560 -0.69 19.88 -33.03
C ARG A 560 -0.10 20.14 -31.65
N PHE A 561 -0.97 20.39 -30.67
CA PHE A 561 -0.58 20.58 -29.27
C PHE A 561 0.10 19.32 -28.71
N LEU A 562 -0.48 18.15 -28.98
CA LEU A 562 -0.02 16.87 -28.46
C LEU A 562 1.21 16.32 -29.19
N GLU A 563 1.30 16.51 -30.52
CA GLU A 563 2.42 16.07 -31.36
C GLU A 563 3.77 16.59 -30.84
N LYS A 564 3.83 17.86 -30.43
CA LYS A 564 5.03 18.47 -29.82
C LYS A 564 5.45 17.78 -28.51
N ARG A 565 4.48 17.25 -27.75
CA ARG A 565 4.69 16.69 -26.41
C ARG A 565 4.96 15.20 -26.43
N ILE A 566 4.40 14.47 -27.38
CA ILE A 566 4.59 13.02 -27.52
C ILE A 566 5.98 12.68 -28.09
N GLY A 567 6.62 13.58 -28.82
CA GLY A 567 7.95 13.36 -29.41
C GLY A 567 8.98 12.82 -28.41
N GLY A 568 9.01 13.33 -27.17
CA GLY A 568 9.94 12.94 -26.12
C GLY A 568 9.60 11.65 -25.35
N ILE A 569 8.48 11.00 -25.64
CA ILE A 569 8.04 9.78 -24.95
C ILE A 569 8.67 8.55 -25.63
N ASN A 570 9.21 7.64 -24.82
CA ASN A 570 9.77 6.37 -25.31
C ASN A 570 8.73 5.24 -25.28
N LEU A 571 7.76 5.30 -26.19
CA LEU A 571 6.73 4.27 -26.40
C LEU A 571 6.60 3.94 -27.89
N GLU A 572 6.30 2.68 -28.20
CA GLU A 572 6.21 2.18 -29.58
C GLU A 572 4.96 2.73 -30.28
N TRP A 573 3.84 2.73 -29.56
CA TRP A 573 2.53 3.11 -30.12
C TRP A 573 2.19 4.59 -29.96
N LYS A 574 3.17 5.42 -29.63
CA LYS A 574 2.96 6.84 -29.27
C LYS A 574 2.31 7.67 -30.37
N PHE A 575 2.60 7.39 -31.64
CA PHE A 575 2.01 8.11 -32.77
C PHE A 575 0.63 7.56 -33.17
N TYR A 576 0.30 6.34 -32.76
CA TYR A 576 -0.98 5.73 -33.07
C TYR A 576 -2.15 6.49 -32.43
N ILE A 577 -1.94 7.06 -31.24
CA ILE A 577 -2.92 7.92 -30.57
C ILE A 577 -3.23 9.21 -31.35
N LEU A 578 -2.27 9.73 -32.14
CA LEU A 578 -2.48 10.91 -32.98
C LEU A 578 -3.40 10.59 -34.16
N ASP A 579 -3.33 9.37 -34.69
CA ASP A 579 -4.24 8.91 -35.74
C ASP A 579 -5.68 8.79 -35.21
N TRP A 580 -5.86 8.47 -33.91
CA TRP A 580 -7.18 8.49 -33.29
C TRP A 580 -7.79 9.89 -33.27
N ILE A 581 -6.99 10.92 -32.99
CA ILE A 581 -7.44 12.33 -33.04
C ILE A 581 -7.86 12.71 -34.47
N LYS A 582 -7.10 12.28 -35.48
CA LYS A 582 -7.44 12.53 -36.89
C LYS A 582 -8.72 11.82 -37.29
N ASP A 583 -8.91 10.58 -36.87
CA ASP A 583 -10.11 9.80 -37.19
C ASP A 583 -11.37 10.38 -36.54
N TYR A 584 -11.25 10.89 -35.31
CA TYR A 584 -12.32 11.65 -34.67
C TYR A 584 -12.69 12.90 -35.50
N SER A 585 -11.70 13.67 -35.94
CA SER A 585 -11.91 14.83 -36.83
C SER A 585 -12.65 14.42 -38.12
N LYS A 586 -12.25 13.31 -38.76
CA LYS A 586 -12.88 12.80 -39.98
C LYS A 586 -14.35 12.40 -39.80
N LYS A 587 -14.74 11.90 -38.62
CA LYS A 587 -16.14 11.54 -38.30
C LYS A 587 -17.08 12.73 -38.53
N TYR A 588 -16.60 13.95 -38.29
CA TYR A 588 -17.37 15.18 -38.39
C TYR A 588 -17.08 16.03 -39.65
N LEU A 589 -16.30 15.50 -40.60
CA LEU A 589 -16.09 16.15 -41.90
C LEU A 589 -17.27 15.98 -42.88
N LYS A 590 -18.22 15.08 -42.59
CA LYS A 590 -19.41 14.88 -43.42
C LYS A 590 -20.47 15.96 -43.11
N PRO A 591 -20.99 16.69 -44.12
CA PRO A 591 -21.82 17.88 -43.93
C PRO A 591 -23.28 17.62 -43.50
N GLU A 592 -23.62 16.41 -43.04
CA GLU A 592 -25.02 16.00 -42.82
C GLU A 592 -25.61 16.47 -41.49
N GLU A 593 -24.82 17.03 -40.57
CA GLU A 593 -25.33 17.64 -39.34
C GLU A 593 -24.80 19.07 -39.14
N GLN A 594 -25.55 20.07 -39.61
CA GLN A 594 -25.39 21.48 -39.18
C GLN A 594 -25.86 21.67 -37.72
N ARG A 595 -25.38 20.84 -36.80
CA ARG A 595 -25.59 21.02 -35.37
C ARG A 595 -24.60 22.07 -34.85
N LYS A 596 -25.08 23.06 -34.12
CA LYS A 596 -24.20 23.95 -33.33
C LYS A 596 -23.70 23.17 -32.13
N TRP A 597 -22.39 23.01 -32.03
CA TRP A 597 -21.71 22.39 -30.90
C TRP A 597 -21.33 23.45 -29.86
N THR A 598 -21.36 23.06 -28.60
CA THR A 598 -20.72 23.79 -27.50
C THR A 598 -19.39 23.13 -27.16
N LEU A 599 -18.41 23.88 -26.65
CA LEU A 599 -17.12 23.33 -26.26
C LEU A 599 -17.25 22.20 -25.22
N THR A 600 -18.23 22.29 -24.30
CA THR A 600 -18.53 21.22 -23.35
C THR A 600 -19.03 19.95 -24.02
N GLU A 601 -19.86 20.05 -25.06
CA GLU A 601 -20.27 18.89 -25.86
C GLU A 601 -19.10 18.30 -26.63
N VAL A 602 -18.27 19.13 -27.28
CA VAL A 602 -17.08 18.68 -28.02
C VAL A 602 -16.12 17.95 -27.08
N TYR A 603 -15.80 18.53 -25.93
CA TYR A 603 -14.92 17.92 -24.94
C TYR A 603 -15.46 16.56 -24.44
N ASN A 604 -16.76 16.49 -24.14
CA ASN A 604 -17.36 15.26 -23.64
C ASN A 604 -17.40 14.16 -24.69
N ASP A 605 -17.76 14.51 -25.93
CA ASP A 605 -17.78 13.58 -27.06
C ASP A 605 -16.36 13.12 -27.44
N PHE A 606 -15.37 14.01 -27.40
CA PHE A 606 -13.97 13.67 -27.63
C PHE A 606 -13.45 12.68 -26.59
N ILE A 607 -13.69 12.93 -25.29
CA ILE A 607 -13.28 12.01 -24.23
C ILE A 607 -13.99 10.65 -24.38
N GLY A 608 -15.31 10.67 -24.57
CA GLY A 608 -16.09 9.44 -24.74
C GLY A 608 -15.61 8.62 -25.94
N TYR A 609 -15.24 9.28 -27.05
CA TYR A 609 -14.64 8.62 -28.20
C TYR A 609 -13.32 7.91 -27.87
N PHE A 610 -12.42 8.55 -27.13
CA PHE A 610 -11.14 7.95 -26.76
C PHE A 610 -11.30 6.74 -25.85
N GLU A 611 -12.21 6.84 -24.87
CA GLU A 611 -12.54 5.77 -23.93
C GLU A 611 -13.18 4.58 -24.64
N GLU A 612 -14.21 4.83 -25.46
CA GLU A 612 -14.86 3.78 -26.25
C GLU A 612 -13.89 3.14 -27.25
N ARG A 613 -13.03 3.95 -27.88
CA ARG A 613 -12.06 3.43 -28.84
C ARG A 613 -11.07 2.50 -28.15
N GLU A 614 -10.54 2.85 -26.99
CA GLU A 614 -9.59 1.96 -26.33
C GLU A 614 -10.19 0.67 -25.81
N LEU A 615 -11.35 0.74 -25.15
CA LEU A 615 -12.07 -0.46 -24.73
C LEU A 615 -12.35 -1.39 -25.91
N ASN A 616 -12.59 -0.82 -27.10
CA ASN A 616 -12.76 -1.59 -28.32
C ASN A 616 -11.44 -2.15 -28.85
N GLU A 617 -10.35 -1.38 -28.88
CA GLU A 617 -9.03 -1.81 -29.37
C GLU A 617 -8.41 -2.89 -28.47
N GLN A 618 -8.81 -2.98 -27.20
CA GLN A 618 -8.42 -4.08 -26.29
C GLN A 618 -9.11 -5.42 -26.61
N LYS A 619 -10.15 -5.45 -27.45
CA LYS A 619 -10.82 -6.70 -27.86
C LYS A 619 -9.99 -7.46 -28.88
N ILE A 620 -9.90 -8.78 -28.71
CA ILE A 620 -9.09 -9.67 -29.56
C ILE A 620 -9.48 -9.52 -31.04
N GLU A 621 -10.77 -9.41 -31.36
CA GLU A 621 -11.26 -9.29 -32.73
C GLU A 621 -10.88 -7.96 -33.39
N ASN A 622 -10.77 -6.88 -32.61
CA ASN A 622 -10.35 -5.59 -33.13
C ASN A 622 -8.83 -5.52 -33.27
N PHE A 623 -8.10 -6.21 -32.40
CA PHE A 623 -6.65 -6.38 -32.57
C PHE A 623 -6.31 -7.09 -33.90
N LEU A 624 -7.11 -8.08 -34.34
CA LEU A 624 -6.97 -8.66 -35.68
C LEU A 624 -7.09 -7.60 -36.79
N LYS A 625 -8.12 -6.76 -36.75
CA LYS A 625 -8.31 -5.69 -37.73
C LYS A 625 -7.13 -4.71 -37.72
N PHE A 626 -6.62 -4.41 -36.53
CA PHE A 626 -5.42 -3.59 -36.37
C PHE A 626 -4.21 -4.23 -37.06
N LEU A 627 -3.97 -5.53 -36.85
CA LEU A 627 -2.87 -6.25 -37.51
C LEU A 627 -2.98 -6.19 -39.02
N ASP A 628 -4.16 -6.40 -39.61
CA ASP A 628 -4.36 -6.33 -41.07
C ASP A 628 -3.95 -4.96 -41.64
N VAL A 629 -4.43 -3.87 -41.00
CA VAL A 629 -4.09 -2.50 -41.39
C VAL A 629 -2.59 -2.22 -41.18
N TYR A 630 -1.99 -2.76 -40.13
CA TYR A 630 -0.56 -2.61 -39.85
C TYR A 630 0.30 -3.31 -40.92
N ILE A 631 -0.03 -4.56 -41.25
CA ILE A 631 0.69 -5.40 -42.23
C ILE A 631 0.59 -4.81 -43.63
N ALA A 632 -0.56 -4.22 -43.98
CA ALA A 632 -0.73 -3.56 -45.28
C ALA A 632 0.31 -2.45 -45.54
N LYS A 633 0.79 -1.77 -44.48
CA LYS A 633 1.77 -0.67 -44.55
C LYS A 633 3.23 -1.15 -44.63
N ILE A 634 3.52 -2.43 -44.40
CA ILE A 634 4.88 -2.98 -44.49
C ILE A 634 5.30 -3.07 -45.96
N THR A 635 6.46 -2.50 -46.26
CA THR A 635 6.99 -2.40 -47.63
C THR A 635 7.88 -3.57 -48.00
N ASP A 636 8.60 -4.16 -47.04
CA ASP A 636 9.45 -5.33 -47.29
C ASP A 636 8.58 -6.58 -47.53
N SER A 637 8.77 -7.23 -48.67
CA SER A 637 7.91 -8.34 -49.10
C SER A 637 8.08 -9.59 -48.24
N GLU A 638 9.27 -9.81 -47.69
CA GLU A 638 9.58 -11.01 -46.91
C GLU A 638 9.02 -10.86 -45.48
N GLU A 639 9.25 -9.70 -44.85
CA GLU A 639 8.63 -9.34 -43.57
C GLU A 639 7.11 -9.38 -43.65
N LYS A 640 6.54 -8.82 -44.72
CA LYS A 640 5.09 -8.81 -44.93
C LYS A 640 4.51 -10.23 -45.03
N ASN A 641 5.17 -11.14 -45.75
CA ASN A 641 4.72 -12.53 -45.85
C ASN A 641 4.78 -13.25 -44.50
N LEU A 642 5.84 -13.05 -43.71
CA LEU A 642 5.96 -13.61 -42.37
C LEU A 642 4.91 -13.05 -41.41
N LEU A 643 4.61 -11.76 -41.49
CA LEU A 643 3.54 -11.16 -40.68
C LEU A 643 2.14 -11.64 -41.10
N PHE A 644 1.90 -11.94 -42.38
CA PHE A 644 0.66 -12.60 -42.81
C PHE A 644 0.54 -14.02 -42.27
N GLU A 645 1.65 -14.76 -42.16
CA GLU A 645 1.67 -16.05 -41.49
C GLU A 645 1.31 -15.89 -40.01
N PHE A 646 1.92 -14.92 -39.31
CA PHE A 646 1.59 -14.56 -37.93
C PHE A 646 0.09 -14.24 -37.78
N TYR A 647 -0.46 -13.38 -38.64
CA TYR A 647 -1.88 -13.01 -38.63
C TYR A 647 -2.80 -14.24 -38.67
N LYS A 648 -2.55 -15.17 -39.60
CA LYS A 648 -3.36 -16.39 -39.74
C LYS A 648 -3.27 -17.29 -38.51
N LYS A 649 -2.06 -17.42 -37.93
CA LYS A 649 -1.86 -18.20 -36.72
C LYS A 649 -2.51 -17.55 -35.50
N PHE A 650 -2.50 -16.22 -35.42
CA PHE A 650 -3.18 -15.47 -34.36
C PHE A 650 -4.70 -15.63 -34.45
N GLU A 651 -5.27 -15.54 -35.66
CA GLU A 651 -6.70 -15.78 -35.90
C GLU A 651 -7.14 -17.17 -35.43
N LEU A 652 -6.33 -18.20 -35.72
CA LEU A 652 -6.57 -19.57 -35.23
C LEU A 652 -6.39 -19.71 -33.71
N SER A 653 -5.65 -18.81 -33.07
CA SER A 653 -5.36 -18.85 -31.63
C SER A 653 -6.47 -18.22 -30.77
N ILE A 654 -7.50 -17.62 -31.36
CA ILE A 654 -8.55 -16.93 -30.60
C ILE A 654 -9.34 -17.91 -29.71
N ASP A 655 -9.67 -19.10 -30.22
CA ASP A 655 -10.42 -20.13 -29.48
C ASP A 655 -9.68 -20.66 -28.25
N ILE A 656 -8.35 -20.44 -28.18
CA ILE A 656 -7.50 -20.81 -27.06
C ILE A 656 -7.86 -20.02 -25.80
N ASN A 657 -8.38 -18.80 -25.97
CA ASN A 657 -8.88 -17.98 -24.86
C ASN A 657 -9.92 -18.72 -24.02
N THR A 658 -10.77 -19.54 -24.65
CA THR A 658 -11.84 -20.27 -23.96
C THR A 658 -11.50 -21.72 -23.64
N GLU A 659 -10.76 -22.41 -24.52
CA GLU A 659 -10.51 -23.85 -24.36
C GLU A 659 -9.30 -24.15 -23.48
N PHE A 660 -8.28 -23.28 -23.49
CA PHE A 660 -7.06 -23.53 -22.72
C PHE A 660 -7.27 -23.45 -21.20
N PRO A 661 -8.02 -22.46 -20.64
CA PRO A 661 -8.36 -22.47 -19.22
C PRO A 661 -9.10 -23.75 -18.78
N LYS A 662 -10.02 -24.28 -19.60
CA LYS A 662 -10.72 -25.55 -19.33
C LYS A 662 -9.76 -26.73 -19.31
N TYR A 663 -8.81 -26.76 -20.26
CA TYR A 663 -7.77 -27.79 -20.29
C TYR A 663 -6.87 -27.73 -19.03
N VAL A 664 -6.46 -26.54 -18.58
CA VAL A 664 -5.70 -26.38 -17.33
C VAL A 664 -6.53 -26.82 -16.12
N LYS A 665 -7.81 -26.43 -16.05
CA LYS A 665 -8.76 -26.83 -15.00
C LYS A 665 -8.86 -28.36 -14.85
N ILE A 666 -8.97 -29.09 -15.96
CA ILE A 666 -9.00 -30.57 -15.95
C ILE A 666 -7.68 -31.13 -15.40
N ASN A 667 -6.54 -30.57 -15.81
CA ASN A 667 -5.24 -30.99 -15.31
C ASN A 667 -5.09 -30.73 -13.80
N VAL A 668 -5.58 -29.59 -13.30
CA VAL A 668 -5.59 -29.27 -11.86
C VAL A 668 -6.45 -30.26 -11.09
N LYS A 669 -7.69 -30.53 -11.52
CA LYS A 669 -8.57 -31.52 -10.87
C LYS A 669 -7.93 -32.91 -10.86
N SER A 670 -7.42 -33.36 -12.00
CA SER A 670 -6.75 -34.65 -12.10
C SER A 670 -5.51 -34.75 -11.20
N GLU A 671 -4.69 -33.71 -11.11
CA GLU A 671 -3.52 -33.72 -10.23
C GLU A 671 -3.91 -33.67 -8.75
N LEU A 672 -4.97 -32.94 -8.41
CA LEU A 672 -5.51 -32.90 -7.05
C LEU A 672 -6.04 -34.27 -6.61
N ASP A 673 -6.79 -34.96 -7.47
CA ASP A 673 -7.33 -36.30 -7.19
C ASP A 673 -6.21 -37.34 -7.02
N ASN A 674 -5.11 -37.18 -7.76
CA ASN A 674 -3.93 -38.05 -7.68
C ASN A 674 -2.96 -37.66 -6.56
N LEU A 675 -3.11 -36.46 -5.98
CA LEU A 675 -2.26 -36.01 -4.89
C LEU A 675 -2.56 -36.90 -3.67
N ASN A 676 -1.55 -37.62 -3.19
CA ASN A 676 -1.64 -38.35 -1.93
C ASN A 676 -0.75 -37.67 -0.88
N PRO A 677 -1.29 -36.69 -0.12
CA PRO A 677 -0.55 -36.01 0.92
C PRO A 677 -0.41 -36.94 2.13
N GLN A 678 0.76 -37.58 2.23
CA GLN A 678 1.18 -38.25 3.46
C GLN A 678 1.47 -37.23 4.55
N LEU A 679 1.39 -37.68 5.81
CA LEU A 679 1.84 -36.89 6.96
C LEU A 679 3.29 -36.46 6.75
N GLU A 680 3.56 -35.19 7.04
CA GLU A 680 4.87 -34.60 6.82
C GLU A 680 5.85 -35.17 7.84
N ASN A 681 6.95 -35.73 7.32
CA ASN A 681 8.05 -36.21 8.12
C ASN A 681 9.35 -35.67 7.54
N THR A 682 9.92 -34.66 8.19
CA THR A 682 11.13 -33.98 7.71
C THR A 682 12.10 -33.68 8.84
N LEU A 683 13.30 -33.23 8.49
CA LEU A 683 14.25 -32.75 9.49
C LEU A 683 13.65 -31.57 10.27
N PRO A 684 13.70 -31.59 11.61
CA PRO A 684 13.09 -30.58 12.46
C PRO A 684 13.39 -29.11 12.08
N PHE A 685 14.60 -28.81 11.62
CA PHE A 685 14.97 -27.45 11.22
C PHE A 685 14.23 -26.96 9.95
N ASN A 686 13.85 -27.88 9.05
CA ASN A 686 13.09 -27.56 7.83
C ASN A 686 11.66 -27.09 8.12
N TYR A 687 11.15 -27.31 9.33
CA TYR A 687 9.86 -26.77 9.72
C TYR A 687 9.90 -25.27 9.95
N PHE A 688 11.05 -24.68 10.29
CA PHE A 688 11.20 -23.24 10.59
C PHE A 688 11.40 -22.37 9.35
N ASN A 689 11.43 -22.97 8.16
CA ASN A 689 11.65 -22.29 6.90
C ASN A 689 10.76 -22.89 5.80
N LEU A 690 10.11 -22.03 5.02
CA LEU A 690 9.40 -22.41 3.80
C LEU A 690 10.10 -21.82 2.58
N ASP A 691 10.75 -22.68 1.79
CA ASP A 691 11.41 -22.36 0.51
C ASP A 691 12.39 -21.16 0.54
N GLY A 692 12.96 -20.84 1.70
CA GLY A 692 13.88 -19.71 1.87
C GLY A 692 13.24 -18.32 1.81
N ALA A 693 11.91 -18.23 1.69
CA ALA A 693 11.18 -16.98 1.54
C ALA A 693 10.47 -16.53 2.82
N GLU A 694 10.05 -17.47 3.68
CA GLU A 694 9.28 -17.15 4.89
C GLU A 694 9.72 -18.04 6.07
N THR A 695 10.36 -17.41 7.07
CA THR A 695 10.79 -18.10 8.29
C THR A 695 9.74 -18.02 9.40
N PHE A 696 9.85 -18.89 10.41
CA PHE A 696 9.00 -18.79 11.60
C PHE A 696 9.13 -17.44 12.31
N TYR A 697 10.33 -16.86 12.31
CA TYR A 697 10.57 -15.53 12.84
C TYR A 697 9.82 -14.46 12.02
N ASP A 698 9.90 -14.51 10.68
CA ASP A 698 9.16 -13.58 9.83
C ASP A 698 7.64 -13.70 10.04
N TYR A 699 7.15 -14.92 10.26
CA TYR A 699 5.75 -15.16 10.61
C TYR A 699 5.38 -14.45 11.92
N ILE A 700 6.12 -14.68 13.02
CA ILE A 700 5.87 -14.02 14.31
C ILE A 700 5.92 -12.50 14.16
N LYS A 701 6.94 -12.00 13.47
CA LYS A 701 7.15 -10.56 13.25
C LYS A 701 6.01 -9.91 12.49
N ASN A 702 5.59 -10.53 11.38
CA ASN A 702 4.61 -9.94 10.50
C ASN A 702 3.17 -10.14 10.96
N THR A 703 2.87 -11.23 11.70
CA THR A 703 1.50 -11.56 12.09
C THR A 703 1.18 -11.20 13.54
N GLU A 704 2.14 -11.35 14.47
CA GLU A 704 1.88 -11.26 15.91
C GLU A 704 2.56 -10.04 16.57
N GLN A 705 3.76 -9.62 16.15
CA GLN A 705 4.42 -8.42 16.72
C GLN A 705 3.92 -7.11 16.11
N LYS A 706 3.70 -7.04 14.80
CA LYS A 706 3.12 -5.86 14.14
C LYS A 706 1.65 -5.71 14.54
N TYR A 707 1.34 -4.71 15.38
CA TYR A 707 0.04 -4.60 16.03
C TYR A 707 -1.12 -4.34 15.04
N PHE A 708 -0.88 -3.63 13.95
CA PHE A 708 -1.87 -3.35 12.89
C PHE A 708 -1.73 -4.30 11.68
N SER A 709 -1.06 -5.46 11.81
CA SER A 709 -0.81 -6.40 10.71
C SER A 709 -2.08 -6.93 10.04
N LYS A 710 -3.18 -6.95 10.79
CA LYS A 710 -4.51 -7.42 10.38
C LYS A 710 -5.37 -6.32 9.74
N LEU A 711 -4.88 -5.09 9.69
CA LEU A 711 -5.63 -3.93 9.21
C LEU A 711 -5.24 -3.59 7.77
N ILE A 712 -6.25 -3.30 6.95
CA ILE A 712 -6.08 -2.77 5.60
C ILE A 712 -6.74 -1.39 5.48
N PRO A 713 -6.03 -0.37 4.95
CA PRO A 713 -6.54 0.97 4.84
C PRO A 713 -7.43 1.10 3.60
N ARG A 714 -8.71 1.40 3.83
CA ARG A 714 -9.69 1.75 2.80
C ARG A 714 -9.88 3.27 2.82
N PRO A 715 -9.56 4.00 1.74
CA PRO A 715 -9.77 5.44 1.71
C PRO A 715 -11.25 5.77 1.98
N LEU A 716 -11.54 6.80 2.75
CA LEU A 716 -12.90 7.34 2.92
C LEU A 716 -13.06 8.63 2.13
N THR A 717 -12.11 9.55 2.29
CA THR A 717 -12.13 10.84 1.60
C THR A 717 -10.71 11.28 1.29
N VAL A 718 -10.50 11.74 0.06
CA VAL A 718 -9.27 12.42 -0.37
C VAL A 718 -9.63 13.87 -0.69
N THR A 719 -9.02 14.81 0.03
CA THR A 719 -9.18 16.24 -0.23
C THR A 719 -7.91 16.77 -0.88
N LEU A 720 -8.06 17.39 -2.04
CA LEU A 720 -7.00 18.02 -2.80
C LEU A 720 -7.24 19.52 -2.86
N LYS A 721 -6.17 20.31 -2.73
CA LYS A 721 -6.20 21.77 -2.91
C LYS A 721 -5.57 22.13 -4.25
N HIS A 722 -6.31 22.79 -5.13
CA HIS A 722 -5.82 23.21 -6.43
C HIS A 722 -4.70 24.26 -6.30
N ILE A 723 -3.70 24.19 -7.17
CA ILE A 723 -2.60 25.17 -7.22
C ILE A 723 -2.96 26.23 -8.25
N LEU A 724 -3.54 27.34 -7.79
CA LEU A 724 -3.83 28.49 -8.65
C LEU A 724 -2.57 29.32 -8.89
N THR A 725 -2.32 29.65 -10.16
CA THR A 725 -1.35 30.69 -10.56
C THR A 725 -1.77 32.07 -10.05
N ASN A 726 -0.87 33.05 -10.12
CA ASN A 726 -1.18 34.40 -9.63
C ASN A 726 -2.32 35.05 -10.44
N GLU A 727 -2.38 34.81 -11.75
CA GLU A 727 -3.46 35.27 -12.63
C GLU A 727 -4.79 34.57 -12.29
N GLU A 728 -4.76 33.24 -12.12
CA GLU A 728 -5.97 32.48 -11.77
C GLU A 728 -6.53 32.91 -10.40
N LYS A 729 -5.69 33.27 -9.41
CA LYS A 729 -6.18 33.74 -8.09
C LYS A 729 -7.12 34.94 -8.18
N GLU A 730 -7.00 35.77 -9.21
CA GLU A 730 -7.91 36.91 -9.42
C GLU A 730 -9.33 36.47 -9.80
N GLN A 731 -9.47 35.29 -10.42
CA GLN A 731 -10.73 34.68 -10.82
C GLN A 731 -11.43 33.95 -9.67
N PHE A 732 -10.77 33.77 -8.52
CA PHE A 732 -11.31 33.06 -7.37
C PHE A 732 -11.44 33.98 -6.15
N LYS A 733 -12.49 33.79 -5.34
CA LYS A 733 -12.67 34.46 -4.03
C LYS A 733 -12.16 33.62 -2.86
N GLY A 734 -11.74 32.38 -3.12
CA GLY A 734 -11.23 31.44 -2.12
C GLY A 734 -10.49 30.26 -2.75
N ASP A 735 -10.07 29.30 -1.93
CA ASP A 735 -9.37 28.10 -2.39
C ASP A 735 -10.31 27.12 -3.10
N LEU A 736 -9.88 26.60 -4.25
CA LEU A 736 -10.55 25.50 -4.96
C LEU A 736 -10.11 24.16 -4.38
N PHE A 737 -11.08 23.36 -3.94
CA PHE A 737 -10.88 22.01 -3.43
C PHE A 737 -11.54 20.97 -4.34
N HIS A 738 -10.84 19.85 -4.56
CA HIS A 738 -11.40 18.64 -5.14
C HIS A 738 -11.51 17.58 -4.05
N ILE A 739 -12.66 16.91 -3.98
CA ILE A 739 -12.96 15.89 -2.99
C ILE A 739 -13.33 14.61 -3.71
N ILE A 740 -12.63 13.53 -3.39
CA ILE A 740 -12.94 12.18 -3.84
C ILE A 740 -13.46 11.42 -2.62
N ASP A 741 -14.75 11.13 -2.60
CA ASP A 741 -15.40 10.35 -1.54
C ASP A 741 -15.57 8.90 -1.96
N PHE A 742 -15.23 7.99 -1.05
CA PHE A 742 -15.20 6.56 -1.28
C PHE A 742 -16.30 5.88 -0.48
N LYS A 743 -16.98 4.93 -1.12
CA LYS A 743 -17.94 4.04 -0.46
C LYS A 743 -17.63 2.61 -0.87
N PHE A 744 -17.38 1.75 0.11
CA PHE A 744 -17.15 0.32 -0.09
C PHE A 744 -18.39 -0.47 0.29
N TRP A 745 -18.76 -1.46 -0.53
CA TRP A 745 -19.75 -2.48 -0.16
C TRP A 745 -19.37 -3.81 -0.80
N HIS A 746 -19.12 -4.82 0.03
CA HIS A 746 -18.66 -6.15 -0.42
C HIS A 746 -17.44 -6.02 -1.36
N ASN A 747 -17.51 -6.60 -2.56
CA ASN A 747 -16.45 -6.59 -3.57
C ASN A 747 -16.58 -5.41 -4.54
N ASN A 748 -17.26 -4.33 -4.15
CA ASN A 748 -17.47 -3.15 -4.99
C ASN A 748 -17.12 -1.87 -4.24
N ALA A 749 -16.71 -0.86 -5.00
CA ALA A 749 -16.49 0.49 -4.52
C ALA A 749 -17.10 1.54 -5.46
N ARG A 750 -17.51 2.66 -4.87
CA ARG A 750 -17.94 3.89 -5.56
C ARG A 750 -17.04 5.02 -5.14
N PHE A 751 -16.59 5.79 -6.12
CA PHE A 751 -15.86 7.03 -5.90
C PHE A 751 -16.70 8.18 -6.44
N GLU A 752 -16.96 9.21 -5.64
CA GLU A 752 -17.69 10.41 -6.03
C GLU A 752 -16.72 11.58 -6.07
N ILE A 753 -16.64 12.26 -7.21
CA ILE A 753 -15.73 13.40 -7.39
C ILE A 753 -16.56 14.67 -7.35
N SER A 754 -16.19 15.53 -6.40
CA SER A 754 -16.88 16.78 -6.13
C SER A 754 -15.89 17.94 -6.03
N ASN A 755 -16.34 19.16 -6.28
CA ASN A 755 -15.57 20.36 -5.99
C ASN A 755 -16.46 21.49 -5.49
N ASN A 756 -15.84 22.50 -4.89
CA ASN A 756 -16.51 23.71 -4.41
C ASN A 756 -16.50 24.85 -5.44
N PHE A 757 -16.29 24.55 -6.73
CA PHE A 757 -16.05 25.56 -7.77
C PHE A 757 -17.13 26.65 -7.82
N LYS A 758 -18.41 26.25 -7.73
CA LYS A 758 -19.57 27.15 -7.68
C LYS A 758 -19.44 28.21 -6.57
N GLU A 759 -18.88 27.80 -5.44
CA GLU A 759 -18.78 28.63 -4.25
C GLU A 759 -17.54 29.50 -4.24
N VAL A 760 -16.54 29.30 -5.10
CA VAL A 760 -15.27 30.05 -5.06
C VAL A 760 -14.89 30.75 -6.35
N TYR A 761 -15.49 30.41 -7.48
CA TYR A 761 -15.24 31.09 -8.76
C TYR A 761 -16.01 32.43 -8.84
N ARG A 762 -15.38 33.47 -9.41
CA ARG A 762 -16.00 34.79 -9.62
C ARG A 762 -16.67 34.82 -10.99
N GLU A 763 -17.99 34.92 -11.02
CA GLU A 763 -18.75 34.90 -12.27
C GLU A 763 -18.57 36.14 -13.17
N TRP A 764 -18.13 37.30 -12.64
CA TRP A 764 -18.26 38.60 -13.32
C TRP A 764 -16.95 39.19 -13.88
N VAL A 765 -15.83 38.45 -13.84
CA VAL A 765 -14.53 38.99 -14.30
C VAL A 765 -14.42 39.03 -15.84
N SER A 766 -15.40 38.48 -16.57
CA SER A 766 -15.44 38.55 -18.05
C SER A 766 -15.98 39.87 -18.62
N ASP A 767 -16.52 40.77 -17.79
CA ASP A 767 -17.10 42.05 -18.21
C ASP A 767 -16.20 43.28 -17.91
N LEU A 768 -14.95 43.04 -17.50
CA LEU A 768 -13.86 44.03 -17.41
C LEU A 768 -12.83 43.77 -18.53
#